data_AF-A0A0J1R347-F1
#
_entry.id   AF-A0A0J1R347-F1
#
_cell.length_a   1.000
_cell.length_b   1.000
_cell.length_c   1.000
_cell.angle_alpha   90.00
_cell.angle_beta   90.00
_cell.angle_gamma   90.00
#
_symmetry.space_group_name_H-M   'P 1'
#
loop_
_entity.id
_entity.type
_entity.pdbx_description
1 polymer ?
#
loop_
_entity_poly.entity_id
_entity_poly.type
_entity_poly.pdbx_seq_one_letter_code
_entity_poly.pdbx_strand_id
1 'polypeptide(L)'
;MILTDNETKIDLLNNEAIASTIIGLLREQLNHPVTIGVHGDWGAGKSSVLEMIESGFSDKDDVLCLKFNGWRFQGFEDAKIALIEGIVSGLVEKRPALKKVEGAIKDVFRSIDWLKVAKRAGGLALTAFTGVPTPEQIGSIINSLQGLAEDPVKLMTKENISNTINEIKAVTKEGETKNVPMEVETFRKAFDQLLKDAGIKQLVVLVDDLDRCLPDTAIETLEAIRLFVFTSRTAFVVAADEAMIEYSVRKHFPDLPDSTGPRDYARNYLEKLIQVPFRIPALGETETRIYVTLLLAGAEIGENDPDYEKLIIVAREKLKRPWTSGGLDAATVKITLGSQADKANNALILSDQIGPILASGTKGNPRQIKRFLNTLLLRDRTATARGFGDDIKLPVLAKLMLAERFIPRLFEQIAFVAAIHSDGHCKDLEALETFLTISNKNDDKPKEKKAAEVLLPPDSTVLTEWKSSETISDWARLPPKLSGLDLRPYLFVTKDKKDYFGPVSVLGHLAEVVEKLFGGKMAVQSYESELKQLVQPEAEKVFEAVRSKIMSTATFDIKPAGIDGLSVLVKAQPKLQSQLMDFLEALPNDKCGPWAVSGWQSAIKDTECLARLTVLLGNWSKLTTNTSLKVAAEAALKNHKGIH
;
A
#
# COMPACT_ATOMS: atom_id res chain seq x y z
N MET A 1 -23.22 10.14 -1.90
CA MET A 1 -22.28 10.45 -2.97
C MET A 1 -21.08 9.53 -2.77
N ILE A 2 -20.54 8.98 -3.85
CA ILE A 2 -19.26 8.26 -3.81
C ILE A 2 -18.21 9.25 -4.32
N LEU A 3 -17.12 9.42 -3.59
CA LEU A 3 -16.00 10.25 -4.02
C LEU A 3 -15.30 9.55 -5.19
N THR A 4 -15.29 10.17 -6.36
CA THR A 4 -14.68 9.59 -7.55
C THR A 4 -13.16 9.56 -7.42
N ASP A 5 -12.58 8.44 -7.83
CA ASP A 5 -11.15 8.19 -7.86
C ASP A 5 -10.59 8.41 -9.28
N ASN A 6 -10.95 9.55 -9.87
CA ASN A 6 -10.49 9.99 -11.18
C ASN A 6 -9.42 11.08 -11.02
N GLU A 7 -8.53 11.17 -12.01
CA GLU A 7 -7.66 12.31 -12.21
C GLU A 7 -8.48 13.60 -12.39
N THR A 8 -7.95 14.71 -11.90
CA THR A 8 -8.65 15.99 -11.92
C THR A 8 -7.69 17.15 -12.16
N LYS A 9 -8.21 18.18 -12.82
CA LYS A 9 -7.57 19.49 -12.96
C LYS A 9 -7.83 20.41 -11.75
N ILE A 10 -8.84 20.09 -10.94
CA ILE A 10 -9.17 20.87 -9.73
C ILE A 10 -8.20 20.44 -8.62
N ASP A 11 -7.34 21.36 -8.24
CA ASP A 11 -6.30 21.09 -7.26
C ASP A 11 -6.80 21.31 -5.82
N LEU A 12 -7.03 20.20 -5.10
CA LEU A 12 -7.38 20.19 -3.67
C LEU A 12 -6.15 20.01 -2.76
N LEU A 13 -4.95 19.80 -3.34
CA LEU A 13 -3.75 19.36 -2.61
C LEU A 13 -2.56 20.30 -2.79
N ASN A 14 -2.71 21.39 -3.55
CA ASN A 14 -1.64 22.31 -3.92
C ASN A 14 -0.56 21.68 -4.84
N ASN A 15 -0.95 20.66 -5.62
CA ASN A 15 -0.11 20.05 -6.66
C ASN A 15 0.11 20.97 -7.87
N GLU A 16 -0.68 22.03 -8.04
CA GLU A 16 -0.52 23.04 -9.09
C GLU A 16 0.83 23.76 -8.99
N ALA A 17 1.44 23.85 -7.80
CA ALA A 17 2.79 24.38 -7.65
C ALA A 17 3.82 23.52 -8.41
N ILE A 18 3.67 22.19 -8.38
CA ILE A 18 4.52 21.26 -9.12
C ILE A 18 4.27 21.42 -10.63
N ALA A 19 3.00 21.39 -11.05
CA ALA A 19 2.63 21.56 -12.45
C ALA A 19 3.13 22.90 -13.03
N SER A 20 2.96 24.01 -12.29
CA SER A 20 3.41 25.35 -12.69
C SER A 20 4.93 25.44 -12.82
N THR A 21 5.66 24.79 -11.92
CA THR A 21 7.14 24.72 -11.99
C THR A 21 7.58 23.96 -13.24
N ILE A 22 6.94 22.82 -13.52
CA ILE A 22 7.21 22.03 -14.74
C ILE A 22 6.89 22.84 -16.00
N ILE A 23 5.73 23.52 -16.04
CA ILE A 23 5.35 24.40 -17.16
C ILE A 23 6.39 25.51 -17.36
N GLY A 24 6.89 26.12 -16.28
CA GLY A 24 7.96 27.12 -16.33
C GLY A 24 9.23 26.58 -16.99
N LEU A 25 9.71 25.43 -16.53
CA LEU A 25 10.89 24.78 -17.10
C LEU A 25 10.70 24.41 -18.58
N LEU A 26 9.53 23.89 -18.94
CA LEU A 26 9.21 23.57 -20.34
C LEU A 26 9.27 24.81 -21.22
N ARG A 27 8.78 25.97 -20.73
CA ARG A 27 8.83 27.25 -21.45
C ARG A 27 10.24 27.82 -21.59
N GLU A 28 11.14 27.52 -20.65
CA GLU A 28 12.54 27.94 -20.74
C GLU A 28 13.34 27.06 -21.72
N GLN A 29 12.97 25.78 -21.87
CA GLN A 29 13.66 24.77 -22.69
C GLN A 29 13.01 24.54 -24.07
N LEU A 30 12.54 25.59 -24.76
CA LEU A 30 11.81 25.43 -26.04
C LEU A 30 12.58 24.71 -27.15
N ASN A 31 13.92 24.88 -27.21
CA ASN A 31 14.75 24.31 -28.27
C ASN A 31 15.55 23.08 -27.82
N HIS A 32 15.51 22.74 -26.52
CA HIS A 32 16.30 21.66 -25.97
C HIS A 32 15.39 20.51 -25.55
N PRO A 33 15.65 19.29 -26.02
CA PRO A 33 14.86 18.16 -25.60
C PRO A 33 15.05 17.89 -24.11
N VAL A 34 13.95 17.73 -23.39
CA VAL A 34 13.96 17.50 -21.95
C VAL A 34 13.03 16.36 -21.53
N THR A 35 13.50 15.51 -20.62
CA THR A 35 12.70 14.49 -19.93
C THR A 35 12.57 14.85 -18.45
N ILE A 36 11.33 15.09 -18.05
CA ILE A 36 10.94 15.44 -16.68
C ILE A 36 10.21 14.25 -16.07
N GLY A 37 10.63 13.81 -14.88
CA GLY A 37 9.96 12.73 -14.13
C GLY A 37 8.99 13.32 -13.11
N VAL A 38 7.78 12.78 -13.02
CA VAL A 38 6.82 13.06 -11.95
C VAL A 38 6.64 11.79 -11.13
N HIS A 39 7.35 11.74 -10.01
CA HIS A 39 7.45 10.58 -9.15
C HIS A 39 6.53 10.67 -7.94
N GLY A 40 6.06 9.52 -7.49
CA GLY A 40 5.26 9.39 -6.27
C GLY A 40 4.65 8.00 -6.16
N ASP A 41 4.31 7.62 -4.94
CA ASP A 41 3.67 6.34 -4.65
C ASP A 41 2.36 6.18 -5.44
N TRP A 42 1.92 4.94 -5.60
CA TRP A 42 0.64 4.68 -6.25
C TRP A 42 -0.53 5.41 -5.55
N GLY A 43 -1.21 6.30 -6.28
CA GLY A 43 -2.30 7.12 -5.74
C GLY A 43 -1.88 8.49 -5.19
N ALA A 44 -0.63 8.91 -5.36
CA ALA A 44 -0.13 10.23 -4.95
C ALA A 44 -0.68 11.41 -5.77
N GLY A 45 -1.30 11.16 -6.93
CA GLY A 45 -1.86 12.20 -7.80
C GLY A 45 -1.02 12.55 -9.05
N LYS A 46 -0.12 11.67 -9.49
CA LYS A 46 0.74 11.86 -10.67
C LYS A 46 -0.07 12.19 -11.94
N SER A 47 -1.09 11.41 -12.25
CA SER A 47 -1.98 11.66 -13.39
C SER A 47 -2.68 13.02 -13.29
N SER A 48 -3.08 13.45 -12.09
CA SER A 48 -3.68 14.79 -11.87
C SER A 48 -2.68 15.92 -12.13
N VAL A 49 -1.40 15.74 -11.80
CA VAL A 49 -0.35 16.70 -12.18
C VAL A 49 -0.22 16.77 -13.71
N LEU A 50 -0.29 15.64 -14.42
CA LEU A 50 -0.28 15.65 -15.89
C LEU A 50 -1.50 16.38 -16.48
N GLU A 51 -2.70 16.20 -15.90
CA GLU A 51 -3.92 16.95 -16.29
C GLU A 51 -3.73 18.46 -16.10
N MET A 52 -3.14 18.88 -14.97
CA MET A 52 -2.83 20.29 -14.70
C MET A 52 -1.82 20.86 -15.70
N ILE A 53 -0.81 20.07 -16.08
CA ILE A 53 0.18 20.47 -17.09
C ILE A 53 -0.51 20.65 -18.46
N GLU A 54 -1.33 19.69 -18.91
CA GLU A 54 -2.07 19.83 -20.18
C GLU A 54 -2.97 21.07 -20.16
N SER A 55 -3.70 21.29 -19.07
CA SER A 55 -4.57 22.47 -18.91
C SER A 55 -3.78 23.77 -18.98
N GLY A 56 -2.55 23.82 -18.43
CA GLY A 56 -1.69 25.00 -18.45
C GLY A 56 -1.15 25.40 -19.84
N PHE A 57 -1.30 24.53 -20.84
CA PHE A 57 -0.96 24.80 -22.24
C PHE A 57 -2.19 24.91 -23.16
N SER A 58 -3.42 24.78 -22.64
CA SER A 58 -4.64 24.78 -23.44
C SER A 58 -4.87 26.05 -24.27
N ASP A 59 -4.42 27.21 -23.78
CA ASP A 59 -4.52 28.51 -24.48
C ASP A 59 -3.36 28.78 -25.46
N LYS A 60 -2.48 27.80 -25.72
CA LYS A 60 -1.26 27.98 -26.52
C LYS A 60 -1.27 27.13 -27.79
N ASP A 61 -1.71 27.74 -28.88
CA ASP A 61 -1.71 27.10 -30.21
C ASP A 61 -0.33 26.78 -30.78
N ASP A 62 0.77 27.24 -30.17
CA ASP A 62 2.12 26.90 -30.57
C ASP A 62 2.76 25.77 -29.74
N VAL A 63 2.07 25.29 -28.70
CA VAL A 63 2.47 24.13 -27.89
C VAL A 63 1.46 23.00 -28.07
N LEU A 64 1.92 21.82 -28.45
CA LEU A 64 1.06 20.65 -28.56
C LEU A 64 1.30 19.70 -27.39
N CYS A 65 0.28 19.48 -26.57
CA CYS A 65 0.29 18.41 -25.56
C CYS A 65 -0.34 17.12 -26.12
N LEU A 66 0.39 16.01 -26.04
CA LEU A 66 -0.10 14.67 -26.36
C LEU A 66 0.01 13.78 -25.14
N LYS A 67 -1.05 13.03 -24.82
CA LYS A 67 -1.04 12.03 -23.75
C LYS A 67 -0.73 10.66 -24.32
N PHE A 68 0.16 9.94 -23.64
CA PHE A 68 0.51 8.56 -23.94
C PHE A 68 0.36 7.73 -22.67
N ASN A 69 -0.48 6.71 -22.71
CA ASN A 69 -0.66 5.78 -21.59
C ASN A 69 0.04 4.46 -21.94
N GLY A 70 1.17 4.18 -21.28
CA GLY A 70 1.98 3.00 -21.61
C GLY A 70 1.22 1.69 -21.42
N TRP A 71 0.35 1.62 -20.41
CA TRP A 71 -0.43 0.43 -20.09
C TRP A 71 -1.47 0.09 -21.18
N ARG A 72 -2.08 1.09 -21.81
CA ARG A 72 -3.01 0.87 -22.94
C ARG A 72 -2.37 0.20 -24.15
N PHE A 73 -1.04 0.34 -24.31
CA PHE A 73 -0.29 -0.26 -25.41
C PHE A 73 0.50 -1.50 -24.99
N GLN A 74 0.22 -2.05 -23.80
CA GLN A 74 0.79 -3.31 -23.36
C GLN A 74 0.26 -4.49 -24.22
N GLY A 75 1.17 -5.26 -24.82
CA GLY A 75 0.84 -6.40 -25.68
C GLY A 75 0.90 -6.11 -27.18
N PHE A 76 1.18 -4.86 -27.60
CA PHE A 76 1.62 -4.58 -28.96
C PHE A 76 3.06 -5.08 -29.15
N GLU A 77 3.41 -5.54 -30.36
CA GLU A 77 4.70 -6.19 -30.66
C GLU A 77 5.94 -5.30 -30.36
N ASP A 78 5.75 -3.98 -30.17
CA ASP A 78 6.85 -3.07 -29.81
C ASP A 78 6.34 -1.74 -29.20
N ALA A 79 6.72 -1.45 -27.95
CA ALA A 79 6.34 -0.21 -27.27
C ALA A 79 6.95 1.05 -27.92
N LYS A 80 8.11 0.92 -28.58
CA LYS A 80 8.79 2.03 -29.27
C LYS A 80 7.98 2.47 -30.48
N ILE A 81 7.53 1.50 -31.26
CA ILE A 81 6.68 1.75 -32.43
C ILE A 81 5.34 2.33 -32.00
N ALA A 82 4.71 1.75 -30.96
CA ALA A 82 3.43 2.25 -30.45
C ALA A 82 3.53 3.71 -29.97
N LEU A 83 4.62 4.09 -29.30
CA LEU A 83 4.86 5.49 -28.90
C LEU A 83 5.01 6.40 -30.13
N ILE A 84 5.82 6.01 -31.12
CA ILE A 84 6.04 6.82 -32.32
C ILE A 84 4.72 6.99 -33.10
N GLU A 85 4.01 5.90 -33.38
CA GLU A 85 2.74 5.92 -34.09
C GLU A 85 1.69 6.73 -33.33
N GLY A 86 1.65 6.60 -31.99
CA GLY A 86 0.75 7.37 -31.13
C GLY A 86 1.02 8.88 -31.20
N ILE A 87 2.29 9.30 -31.17
CA ILE A 87 2.68 10.71 -31.30
C ILE A 87 2.31 11.26 -32.68
N VAL A 88 2.67 10.54 -33.75
CA VAL A 88 2.39 10.98 -35.12
C VAL A 88 0.88 11.04 -35.38
N SER A 89 0.13 10.04 -34.94
CA SER A 89 -1.33 10.00 -35.09
C SER A 89 -2.01 11.12 -34.31
N GLY A 90 -1.63 11.32 -33.04
CA GLY A 90 -2.18 12.39 -32.21
C GLY A 90 -1.86 13.78 -32.75
N LEU A 91 -0.69 13.95 -33.36
CA LEU A 91 -0.33 15.17 -34.06
C LEU A 91 -1.22 15.42 -35.29
N VAL A 92 -1.43 14.41 -36.15
CA VAL A 92 -2.28 14.54 -37.35
C VAL A 92 -3.74 14.81 -36.97
N GLU A 93 -4.21 14.22 -35.87
CA GLU A 93 -5.56 14.44 -35.34
C GLU A 93 -5.75 15.86 -34.82
N LYS A 94 -4.84 16.34 -33.96
CA LYS A 94 -4.93 17.69 -33.37
C LYS A 94 -4.53 18.81 -34.33
N ARG A 95 -3.89 18.50 -35.46
CA ARG A 95 -3.54 19.47 -36.52
C ARG A 95 -3.99 18.97 -37.90
N PRO A 96 -5.29 19.09 -38.25
CA PRO A 96 -5.81 18.61 -39.52
C PRO A 96 -5.17 19.26 -40.75
N ALA A 97 -4.59 20.45 -40.60
CA ALA A 97 -3.83 21.13 -41.65
C ALA A 97 -2.63 20.31 -42.16
N LEU A 98 -2.09 19.40 -41.33
CA LEU A 98 -1.03 18.46 -41.71
C LEU A 98 -1.48 17.42 -42.74
N LYS A 99 -2.79 17.18 -42.91
CA LYS A 99 -3.29 16.29 -43.97
C LYS A 99 -2.90 16.77 -45.38
N LYS A 100 -2.54 18.06 -45.53
CA LYS A 100 -2.01 18.63 -46.78
C LYS A 100 -0.52 18.35 -47.00
N VAL A 101 0.17 17.83 -45.99
CA VAL A 101 1.62 17.52 -45.98
C VAL A 101 1.81 16.00 -46.00
N GLU A 102 1.21 15.31 -46.97
CA GLU A 102 1.27 13.84 -47.07
C GLU A 102 2.71 13.31 -47.16
N GLY A 103 3.64 14.08 -47.75
CA GLY A 103 5.04 13.67 -47.95
C GLY A 103 5.78 13.44 -46.64
N ALA A 104 5.80 14.44 -45.75
CA ALA A 104 6.52 14.35 -44.47
C ALA A 104 5.92 13.28 -43.55
N ILE A 105 4.59 13.09 -43.57
CA ILE A 105 3.92 12.03 -42.83
C ILE A 105 4.34 10.65 -43.38
N LYS A 106 4.33 10.46 -44.71
CA LYS A 106 4.77 9.21 -45.36
C LYS A 106 6.24 8.91 -45.08
N ASP A 107 7.10 9.92 -45.05
CA ASP A 107 8.52 9.75 -44.73
C ASP A 107 8.73 9.28 -43.28
N VAL A 108 7.99 9.86 -42.32
CA VAL A 108 8.02 9.41 -40.92
C VAL A 108 7.51 7.98 -40.77
N PHE A 109 6.37 7.62 -41.38
CA PHE A 109 5.85 6.25 -41.36
C PHE A 109 6.77 5.24 -42.05
N ARG A 110 7.42 5.64 -43.15
CA ARG A 110 8.41 4.79 -43.84
C ARG A 110 9.63 4.49 -42.95
N SER A 111 10.09 5.46 -42.16
CA SER A 111 11.14 5.25 -41.16
C SER A 111 10.68 4.33 -40.02
N ILE A 112 9.40 4.36 -39.64
CA ILE A 112 8.81 3.43 -38.66
C ILE A 112 8.75 2.00 -39.23
N ASP A 113 8.37 1.85 -40.49
CA ASP A 113 8.33 0.54 -41.17
C ASP A 113 9.73 -0.06 -41.33
N TRP A 114 10.75 0.77 -41.56
CA TRP A 114 12.15 0.33 -41.48
C TRP A 114 12.53 -0.17 -40.09
N LEU A 115 12.16 0.55 -39.01
CA LEU A 115 12.43 0.11 -37.62
C LEU A 115 11.80 -1.26 -37.33
N LYS A 116 10.57 -1.51 -37.83
CA LYS A 116 9.90 -2.83 -37.76
C LYS A 116 10.68 -3.92 -38.49
N VAL A 117 11.21 -3.63 -39.68
CA VAL A 117 11.96 -4.59 -40.52
C VAL A 117 13.37 -4.86 -39.97
N ALA A 118 14.07 -3.83 -39.49
CA ALA A 118 15.41 -3.96 -38.92
C ALA A 118 15.43 -4.86 -37.67
N LYS A 119 14.38 -4.83 -36.84
CA LYS A 119 14.22 -5.73 -35.68
C LYS A 119 14.06 -7.20 -36.10
N ARG A 120 13.37 -7.48 -37.21
CA ARG A 120 13.21 -8.84 -37.75
C ARG A 120 14.49 -9.39 -38.38
N ALA A 121 15.39 -8.53 -38.83
CA ALA A 121 16.64 -8.91 -39.51
C ALA A 121 17.86 -9.04 -38.57
N GLY A 122 17.80 -8.53 -37.33
CA GLY A 122 18.84 -8.72 -36.31
C GLY A 122 18.94 -7.55 -35.33
N GLY A 123 18.57 -7.77 -34.06
CA GLY A 123 18.45 -6.75 -32.99
C GLY A 123 19.74 -6.03 -32.56
N LEU A 124 20.91 -6.40 -33.10
CA LEU A 124 22.22 -5.86 -32.70
C LEU A 124 22.45 -4.39 -33.10
N ALA A 125 21.70 -3.88 -34.06
CA ALA A 125 21.93 -2.56 -34.65
C ALA A 125 21.40 -1.39 -33.80
N LEU A 126 20.41 -1.63 -32.93
CA LEU A 126 19.76 -0.61 -32.13
C LEU A 126 20.57 -0.16 -30.90
N THR A 127 21.38 -1.06 -30.31
CA THR A 127 22.13 -0.77 -29.07
C THR A 127 23.31 0.18 -29.25
N ALA A 128 23.96 0.14 -30.42
CA ALA A 128 25.01 1.09 -30.77
C ALA A 128 24.50 2.54 -30.79
N PHE A 129 23.19 2.74 -31.01
CA PHE A 129 22.57 4.05 -31.09
C PHE A 129 21.99 4.53 -29.75
N THR A 130 21.34 3.64 -28.99
CA THR A 130 20.72 4.01 -27.71
C THR A 130 21.75 4.22 -26.59
N GLY A 131 22.97 3.69 -26.73
CA GLY A 131 24.00 3.76 -25.69
C GLY A 131 23.63 2.96 -24.43
N VAL A 132 22.70 2.02 -24.56
CA VAL A 132 22.32 1.04 -23.53
C VAL A 132 22.73 -0.34 -24.05
N PRO A 133 23.65 -1.05 -23.38
CA PRO A 133 24.10 -2.37 -23.82
C PRO A 133 22.98 -3.42 -23.72
N THR A 134 22.87 -4.34 -24.70
CA THR A 134 21.94 -5.48 -24.58
C THR A 134 22.43 -6.48 -23.52
N PRO A 135 21.52 -7.30 -22.94
CA PRO A 135 21.89 -8.45 -22.11
C PRO A 135 22.93 -9.37 -22.79
N GLU A 136 22.79 -9.60 -24.10
CA GLU A 136 23.71 -10.39 -24.92
C GLU A 136 25.09 -9.75 -25.07
N GLN A 137 25.17 -8.42 -25.18
CA GLN A 137 26.43 -7.69 -25.25
C GLN A 137 27.16 -7.72 -23.90
N ILE A 138 26.45 -7.60 -22.78
CA ILE A 138 27.03 -7.75 -21.43
C ILE A 138 27.57 -9.18 -21.26
N GLY A 139 26.77 -10.20 -21.62
CA GLY A 139 27.21 -11.59 -21.61
C GLY A 139 28.42 -11.85 -22.50
N SER A 140 28.50 -11.22 -23.68
CA SER A 140 29.65 -11.33 -24.58
C SER A 140 30.91 -10.66 -24.03
N ILE A 141 30.79 -9.54 -23.32
CA ILE A 141 31.93 -8.85 -22.68
C ILE A 141 32.45 -9.70 -21.51
N ILE A 142 31.54 -10.28 -20.72
CA ILE A 142 31.88 -11.18 -19.61
C ILE A 142 32.55 -12.47 -20.14
N ASN A 143 31.99 -13.10 -21.17
CA ASN A 143 32.56 -14.28 -21.81
C ASN A 143 33.91 -13.98 -22.49
N SER A 144 34.08 -12.77 -23.07
CA SER A 144 35.35 -12.35 -23.65
C SER A 144 36.42 -12.12 -22.57
N LEU A 145 36.04 -11.58 -21.41
CA LEU A 145 36.94 -11.39 -20.27
C LEU A 145 37.30 -12.73 -19.59
N GLN A 146 36.37 -13.68 -19.51
CA GLN A 146 36.65 -15.05 -19.06
C GLN A 146 37.54 -15.80 -20.06
N GLY A 147 37.27 -15.71 -21.36
CA GLY A 147 38.10 -16.34 -22.40
C GLY A 147 39.53 -15.76 -22.49
N LEU A 148 39.71 -14.48 -22.16
CA LEU A 148 41.03 -13.85 -22.03
C LEU A 148 41.82 -14.34 -20.81
N ALA A 149 41.14 -14.81 -19.76
CA ALA A 149 41.77 -15.39 -18.58
C ALA A 149 42.17 -16.86 -18.79
N GLU A 150 41.56 -17.57 -19.74
CA GLU A 150 41.78 -19.00 -19.95
C GLU A 150 42.91 -19.33 -20.94
N ASP A 151 43.21 -18.51 -21.96
CA ASP A 151 44.32 -18.82 -22.89
C ASP A 151 44.84 -17.60 -23.71
N PRO A 152 45.81 -16.81 -23.19
CA PRO A 152 46.32 -15.58 -23.85
C PRO A 152 47.11 -15.82 -25.15
N VAL A 153 47.49 -17.07 -25.43
CA VAL A 153 48.52 -17.42 -26.44
C VAL A 153 47.93 -17.76 -27.82
N LYS A 154 46.63 -18.05 -27.93
CA LYS A 154 45.98 -18.38 -29.22
C LYS A 154 45.54 -17.19 -30.08
N LEU A 155 45.69 -15.97 -29.58
CA LEU A 155 45.26 -14.74 -30.26
C LEU A 155 46.28 -14.15 -31.26
N MET A 156 47.45 -14.78 -31.46
CA MET A 156 48.53 -14.25 -32.31
C MET A 156 48.93 -15.14 -33.50
N THR A 157 48.02 -15.92 -34.09
CA THR A 157 48.28 -16.60 -35.37
C THR A 157 47.52 -15.95 -36.51
N LYS A 158 48.28 -15.36 -37.45
CA LYS A 158 47.81 -14.63 -38.64
C LYS A 158 46.91 -15.43 -39.60
N GLU A 159 46.81 -16.76 -39.45
CA GLU A 159 46.02 -17.62 -40.35
C GLU A 159 44.51 -17.66 -40.02
N ASN A 160 44.09 -17.38 -38.78
CA ASN A 160 42.65 -17.34 -38.45
C ASN A 160 41.97 -16.04 -38.87
N ILE A 161 42.72 -14.94 -38.98
CA ILE A 161 42.17 -13.63 -39.33
C ILE A 161 41.71 -13.61 -40.80
N SER A 162 42.40 -14.30 -41.71
CA SER A 162 42.05 -14.31 -43.14
C SER A 162 40.81 -15.15 -43.46
N ASN A 163 40.59 -16.26 -42.76
CA ASN A 163 39.43 -17.11 -42.99
C ASN A 163 38.14 -16.46 -42.47
N THR A 164 38.22 -15.77 -41.33
CA THR A 164 37.09 -15.00 -40.77
C THR A 164 36.69 -13.82 -41.68
N ILE A 165 37.65 -13.16 -42.34
CA ILE A 165 37.37 -12.04 -43.27
C ILE A 165 36.72 -12.51 -44.57
N ASN A 166 37.03 -13.73 -45.04
CA ASN A 166 36.46 -14.27 -46.28
C ASN A 166 35.05 -14.84 -46.09
N GLU A 167 34.71 -15.39 -44.93
CA GLU A 167 33.34 -15.81 -44.61
C GLU A 167 32.40 -14.62 -44.38
N ILE A 168 32.90 -13.50 -43.82
CA ILE A 168 32.13 -12.25 -43.68
C ILE A 168 31.80 -11.62 -45.05
N LYS A 169 32.66 -11.80 -46.06
CA LYS A 169 32.43 -11.32 -47.44
C LYS A 169 31.44 -12.19 -48.23
N ALA A 170 31.21 -13.43 -47.84
CA ALA A 170 30.29 -14.34 -48.54
C ALA A 170 28.82 -14.16 -48.11
N VAL A 171 28.57 -13.61 -46.92
CA VAL A 171 27.22 -13.34 -46.38
C VAL A 171 26.70 -11.94 -46.78
N THR A 172 27.52 -11.12 -47.44
CA THR A 172 27.15 -9.76 -47.90
C THR A 172 26.89 -9.70 -49.40
N LYS A 173 25.95 -10.53 -49.89
CA LYS A 173 25.33 -10.33 -51.20
C LYS A 173 23.80 -10.16 -51.10
N GLU A 174 23.39 -9.00 -51.57
CA GLU A 174 22.04 -8.58 -51.98
C GLU A 174 20.99 -8.37 -50.88
N GLY A 175 21.05 -7.17 -50.30
CA GLY A 175 19.98 -6.50 -49.57
C GLY A 175 20.54 -5.24 -48.96
N GLU A 176 20.13 -4.06 -49.43
CA GLU A 176 20.60 -2.74 -48.99
C GLU A 176 20.57 -2.61 -47.46
N THR A 177 21.71 -2.87 -46.80
CA THR A 177 21.91 -2.54 -45.38
C THR A 177 22.16 -1.05 -45.28
N LYS A 178 21.07 -0.27 -45.28
CA LYS A 178 21.13 1.17 -45.00
C LYS A 178 21.70 1.38 -43.59
N ASN A 179 22.69 2.26 -43.47
CA ASN A 179 23.39 2.55 -42.23
C ASN A 179 22.41 3.09 -41.17
N VAL A 180 22.29 2.38 -40.04
CA VAL A 180 21.34 2.68 -38.94
C VAL A 180 21.41 4.12 -38.42
N PRO A 181 22.58 4.74 -38.21
CA PRO A 181 22.65 6.14 -37.77
C PRO A 181 22.01 7.12 -38.76
N MET A 182 22.11 6.85 -40.06
CA MET A 182 21.59 7.70 -41.13
C MET A 182 20.05 7.69 -41.15
N GLU A 183 19.44 6.54 -40.89
CA GLU A 183 17.99 6.39 -40.82
C GLU A 183 17.39 7.11 -39.60
N VAL A 184 18.07 7.08 -38.45
CA VAL A 184 17.59 7.86 -37.29
C VAL A 184 17.74 9.36 -37.51
N GLU A 185 18.82 9.80 -38.16
CA GLU A 185 18.96 11.21 -38.54
C GLU A 185 17.89 11.63 -39.57
N THR A 186 17.53 10.74 -40.49
CA THR A 186 16.45 10.94 -41.46
C THR A 186 15.11 11.07 -40.76
N PHE A 187 14.80 10.18 -39.82
CA PHE A 187 13.60 10.29 -38.98
C PHE A 187 13.57 11.61 -38.21
N ARG A 188 14.68 12.01 -37.57
CA ARG A 188 14.76 13.27 -36.83
C ARG A 188 14.47 14.49 -37.71
N LYS A 189 15.08 14.54 -38.91
CA LYS A 189 14.86 15.63 -39.87
C LYS A 189 13.41 15.65 -40.36
N ALA A 190 12.85 14.49 -40.70
CA ALA A 190 11.46 14.38 -41.13
C ALA A 190 10.48 14.82 -40.03
N PHE A 191 10.73 14.40 -38.79
CA PHE A 191 9.90 14.76 -37.63
C PHE A 191 10.00 16.24 -37.28
N ASP A 192 11.22 16.82 -37.26
CA ASP A 192 11.41 18.26 -37.02
C ASP A 192 10.75 19.12 -38.11
N GLN A 193 10.81 18.67 -39.37
CA GLN A 193 10.11 19.33 -40.47
C GLN A 193 8.58 19.25 -40.28
N LEU A 194 8.08 18.09 -39.89
CA LEU A 194 6.64 17.90 -39.64
C LEU A 194 6.15 18.75 -38.45
N LEU A 195 6.95 18.97 -37.40
CA LEU A 195 6.62 19.92 -36.33
C LEU A 195 6.60 21.37 -36.83
N LYS A 196 7.56 21.76 -37.68
CA LYS A 196 7.60 23.10 -38.30
C LYS A 196 6.38 23.34 -39.19
N ASP A 197 6.02 22.39 -40.04
CA ASP A 197 4.87 22.48 -40.95
C ASP A 197 3.54 22.51 -40.18
N ALA A 198 3.50 21.88 -39.00
CA ALA A 198 2.36 21.94 -38.08
C ALA A 198 2.23 23.29 -37.33
N GLY A 199 3.23 24.18 -37.44
CA GLY A 199 3.31 25.41 -36.66
C GLY A 199 3.59 25.19 -35.17
N ILE A 200 4.15 24.04 -34.80
CA ILE A 200 4.41 23.67 -33.41
C ILE A 200 5.82 24.13 -33.01
N LYS A 201 5.88 25.00 -32.00
CA LYS A 201 7.14 25.43 -31.39
C LYS A 201 7.63 24.47 -30.33
N GLN A 202 6.73 23.74 -29.68
CA GLN A 202 7.08 22.70 -28.72
C GLN A 202 6.03 21.58 -28.68
N LEU A 203 6.48 20.33 -28.73
CA LEU A 203 5.69 19.13 -28.50
C LEU A 203 5.95 18.64 -27.07
N VAL A 204 4.93 18.59 -26.24
CA VAL A 204 4.98 18.05 -24.87
C VAL A 204 4.24 16.71 -24.85
N VAL A 205 4.96 15.62 -24.59
CA VAL A 205 4.38 14.28 -24.46
C VAL A 205 4.25 13.93 -22.98
N LEU A 206 3.02 13.79 -22.52
CA LEU A 206 2.67 13.41 -21.15
C LEU A 206 2.52 11.88 -21.11
N VAL A 207 3.45 11.20 -20.47
CA VAL A 207 3.52 9.74 -20.38
C VAL A 207 3.01 9.30 -19.00
N ASP A 208 1.98 8.46 -18.97
CA ASP A 208 1.34 7.98 -17.74
C ASP A 208 1.25 6.45 -17.67
N ASP A 209 0.97 5.94 -16.47
CA ASP A 209 0.75 4.52 -16.13
C ASP A 209 1.90 3.58 -16.53
N LEU A 210 3.14 4.06 -16.62
CA LEU A 210 4.31 3.19 -16.87
C LEU A 210 4.53 2.17 -15.74
N ASP A 211 4.18 2.53 -14.52
CA ASP A 211 4.25 1.68 -13.34
C ASP A 211 3.20 0.54 -13.34
N ARG A 212 2.25 0.54 -14.29
CA ARG A 212 1.30 -0.57 -14.52
C ARG A 212 1.71 -1.51 -15.65
N CYS A 213 2.70 -1.12 -16.45
CA CYS A 213 3.21 -1.94 -17.55
C CYS A 213 3.94 -3.19 -17.02
N LEU A 214 4.03 -4.22 -17.87
CA LEU A 214 5.02 -5.27 -17.68
C LEU A 214 6.43 -4.67 -17.69
N PRO A 215 7.39 -5.24 -16.92
CA PRO A 215 8.76 -4.76 -16.86
C PRO A 215 9.40 -4.44 -18.20
N ASP A 216 9.35 -5.36 -19.15
CA ASP A 216 9.97 -5.15 -20.47
C ASP A 216 9.30 -3.99 -21.22
N THR A 217 7.97 -3.91 -21.20
CA THR A 217 7.22 -2.80 -21.82
C THR A 217 7.55 -1.44 -21.18
N ALA A 218 7.71 -1.39 -19.86
CA ALA A 218 8.08 -0.16 -19.16
C ALA A 218 9.47 0.34 -19.59
N ILE A 219 10.46 -0.57 -19.64
CA ILE A 219 11.82 -0.25 -20.07
C ILE A 219 11.86 0.12 -21.54
N GLU A 220 11.22 -0.66 -22.42
CA GLU A 220 11.13 -0.34 -23.85
C GLU A 220 10.50 1.03 -24.10
N THR A 221 9.47 1.41 -23.34
CA THR A 221 8.82 2.73 -23.44
C THR A 221 9.77 3.85 -22.99
N LEU A 222 10.51 3.66 -21.90
CA LEU A 222 11.52 4.63 -21.45
C LEU A 222 12.67 4.78 -22.47
N GLU A 223 13.10 3.68 -23.08
CA GLU A 223 14.06 3.70 -24.18
C GLU A 223 13.50 4.39 -25.42
N ALA A 224 12.21 4.20 -25.72
CA ALA A 224 11.52 4.87 -26.82
C ALA A 224 11.55 6.39 -26.63
N ILE A 225 11.24 6.86 -25.42
CA ILE A 225 11.31 8.27 -25.05
C ILE A 225 12.71 8.81 -25.36
N ARG A 226 13.76 8.10 -24.96
CA ARG A 226 15.15 8.51 -25.25
C ARG A 226 15.45 8.68 -26.74
N LEU A 227 14.85 7.90 -27.63
CA LEU A 227 15.01 8.08 -29.09
C LEU A 227 14.50 9.45 -29.54
N PHE A 228 13.42 9.95 -28.91
CA PHE A 228 12.84 11.26 -29.16
C PHE A 228 13.52 12.41 -28.43
N VAL A 229 14.22 12.15 -27.32
CA VAL A 229 14.95 13.12 -26.48
C VAL A 229 16.18 13.73 -27.19
N PHE A 230 16.35 13.46 -28.49
CA PHE A 230 17.34 14.14 -29.32
C PHE A 230 16.72 14.90 -30.50
N THR A 231 15.39 15.00 -30.53
CA THR A 231 14.69 15.78 -31.53
C THR A 231 14.45 17.17 -30.97
N SER A 232 14.77 18.22 -31.73
CA SER A 232 14.50 19.59 -31.32
C SER A 232 13.02 19.79 -31.00
N ARG A 233 12.71 20.64 -30.02
CA ARG A 233 11.35 21.06 -29.66
C ARG A 233 10.46 19.98 -29.03
N THR A 234 11.03 18.87 -28.56
CA THR A 234 10.25 17.83 -27.86
C THR A 234 10.53 17.85 -26.37
N ALA A 235 9.51 17.62 -25.55
CA ALA A 235 9.65 17.44 -24.12
C ALA A 235 8.78 16.28 -23.66
N PHE A 236 9.28 15.49 -22.72
CA PHE A 236 8.58 14.36 -22.14
C PHE A 236 8.36 14.61 -20.65
N VAL A 237 7.12 14.42 -20.18
CA VAL A 237 6.79 14.42 -18.75
C VAL A 237 6.32 13.02 -18.40
N VAL A 238 7.09 12.30 -17.59
CA VAL A 238 6.89 10.88 -17.31
C VAL A 238 6.40 10.70 -15.88
N ALA A 239 5.13 10.32 -15.72
CA ALA A 239 4.55 9.95 -14.44
C ALA A 239 4.79 8.46 -14.15
N ALA A 240 5.50 8.15 -13.08
CA ALA A 240 5.73 6.76 -12.66
C ALA A 240 6.05 6.63 -11.17
N ASP A 241 5.71 5.47 -10.58
CA ASP A 241 6.26 5.05 -9.29
C ASP A 241 7.72 4.58 -9.45
N GLU A 242 8.63 5.28 -8.78
CA GLU A 242 10.08 5.03 -8.82
C GLU A 242 10.43 3.59 -8.42
N ALA A 243 9.76 3.04 -7.40
CA ALA A 243 10.03 1.68 -6.93
C ALA A 243 9.61 0.62 -7.95
N MET A 244 8.51 0.87 -8.68
CA MET A 244 8.07 -0.02 -9.75
C MET A 244 8.99 0.03 -10.96
N ILE A 245 9.51 1.20 -11.32
CA ILE A 245 10.49 1.29 -12.40
C ILE A 245 11.81 0.64 -11.98
N GLU A 246 12.30 0.84 -10.76
CA GLU A 246 13.48 0.13 -10.25
C GLU A 246 13.31 -1.39 -10.33
N TYR A 247 12.13 -1.90 -9.96
CA TYR A 247 11.80 -3.32 -10.10
C TYR A 247 11.85 -3.78 -11.57
N SER A 248 11.27 -2.99 -12.48
CA SER A 248 11.29 -3.28 -13.91
C SER A 248 12.69 -3.35 -14.48
N VAL A 249 13.58 -2.43 -14.10
CA VAL A 249 15.00 -2.43 -14.52
C VAL A 249 15.70 -3.71 -14.03
N ARG A 250 15.52 -4.09 -12.76
CA ARG A 250 16.16 -5.30 -12.20
C ARG A 250 15.71 -6.57 -12.90
N LYS A 251 14.44 -6.66 -13.29
CA LYS A 251 13.94 -7.84 -14.01
C LYS A 251 14.46 -7.90 -15.45
N HIS A 252 14.59 -6.74 -16.10
CA HIS A 252 15.09 -6.65 -17.46
C HIS A 252 16.60 -6.93 -17.56
N PHE A 253 17.36 -6.66 -16.49
CA PHE A 253 18.81 -6.92 -16.41
C PHE A 253 19.15 -7.83 -15.20
N PRO A 254 19.01 -9.16 -15.32
CA PRO A 254 19.20 -10.09 -14.21
C PRO A 254 20.68 -10.27 -13.77
N ASP A 255 21.63 -10.10 -14.69
CA ASP A 255 23.06 -10.39 -14.47
C ASP A 255 23.90 -9.14 -14.08
N LEU A 256 23.33 -8.24 -13.27
CA LEU A 256 24.05 -7.05 -12.83
C LEU A 256 25.13 -7.41 -11.79
N PRO A 257 26.38 -6.94 -11.96
CA PRO A 257 27.49 -7.31 -11.07
C PRO A 257 27.26 -6.82 -9.63
N ASP A 258 27.47 -7.71 -8.65
CA ASP A 258 27.30 -7.47 -7.21
C ASP A 258 28.20 -6.34 -6.63
N SER A 259 29.21 -5.88 -7.38
CA SER A 259 30.19 -4.87 -6.95
C SER A 259 29.66 -3.44 -6.89
N THR A 260 28.56 -3.17 -7.59
CA THR A 260 27.71 -2.00 -7.38
C THR A 260 26.37 -2.54 -6.92
N GLY A 261 25.99 -2.37 -5.66
CA GLY A 261 24.78 -3.01 -5.13
C GLY A 261 23.58 -2.80 -6.07
N PRO A 262 22.69 -3.79 -6.28
CA PRO A 262 21.60 -3.76 -7.27
C PRO A 262 20.59 -2.60 -7.14
N ARG A 263 20.71 -1.76 -6.09
CA ARG A 263 19.99 -0.49 -5.94
C ARG A 263 20.63 0.65 -6.73
N ASP A 264 21.96 0.68 -6.84
CA ASP A 264 22.67 1.81 -7.45
C ASP A 264 22.57 1.79 -8.97
N TYR A 265 22.58 0.62 -9.61
CA TYR A 265 22.43 0.54 -11.08
C TYR A 265 21.05 0.99 -11.56
N ALA A 266 19.97 0.54 -10.92
CA ALA A 266 18.62 0.90 -11.34
C ALA A 266 18.36 2.41 -11.22
N ARG A 267 18.89 3.03 -10.16
CA ARG A 267 18.85 4.49 -9.99
C ARG A 267 19.70 5.22 -11.02
N ASN A 268 20.94 4.77 -11.24
CA ASN A 268 21.81 5.35 -12.28
C ASN A 268 21.19 5.21 -13.69
N TYR A 269 20.44 4.13 -13.94
CA TYR A 269 19.70 3.93 -15.19
C TYR A 269 18.56 4.95 -15.31
N LEU A 270 17.78 5.16 -14.24
CA LEU A 270 16.73 6.16 -14.17
C LEU A 270 17.26 7.60 -14.33
N GLU A 271 18.35 7.95 -13.64
CA GLU A 271 19.00 9.27 -13.75
C GLU A 271 19.48 9.58 -15.16
N LYS A 272 19.88 8.55 -15.94
CA LYS A 272 20.25 8.73 -17.35
C LYS A 272 19.04 8.96 -18.27
N LEU A 273 17.86 8.50 -17.88
CA LEU A 273 16.64 8.61 -18.68
C LEU A 273 15.81 9.84 -18.31
N ILE A 274 15.78 10.18 -17.02
CA ILE A 274 15.02 11.27 -16.43
C ILE A 274 16.00 12.35 -16.01
N GLN A 275 16.00 13.45 -16.75
CA GLN A 275 16.96 14.54 -16.54
C GLN A 275 16.56 15.44 -15.37
N VAL A 276 15.24 15.62 -15.16
CA VAL A 276 14.72 16.46 -14.08
C VAL A 276 13.65 15.69 -13.28
N PRO A 277 13.99 15.14 -12.10
CA PRO A 277 13.03 14.43 -11.26
C PRO A 277 12.26 15.38 -10.34
N PHE A 278 10.92 15.34 -10.40
CA PHE A 278 10.01 15.94 -9.43
C PHE A 278 9.33 14.86 -8.61
N ARG A 279 9.31 15.01 -7.29
CA ARG A 279 8.61 14.08 -6.40
C ARG A 279 7.41 14.76 -5.77
N ILE A 280 6.23 14.15 -5.91
CA ILE A 280 5.02 14.60 -5.23
C ILE A 280 5.16 14.28 -3.74
N PRO A 281 5.05 15.28 -2.84
CA PRO A 281 5.16 15.07 -1.42
C PRO A 281 3.94 14.31 -0.87
N ALA A 282 4.16 13.49 0.15
CA ALA A 282 3.07 12.90 0.91
C ALA A 282 2.36 13.98 1.74
N LEU A 283 1.05 13.82 1.96
CA LEU A 283 0.27 14.76 2.77
C LEU A 283 0.63 14.63 4.25
N GLY A 284 0.89 15.77 4.89
CA GLY A 284 0.95 15.87 6.35
C GLY A 284 -0.44 15.86 6.98
N GLU A 285 -0.48 16.06 8.30
CA GLU A 285 -1.73 16.09 9.06
C GLU A 285 -2.63 17.26 8.65
N THR A 286 -2.07 18.47 8.58
CA THR A 286 -2.82 19.69 8.22
C THR A 286 -3.39 19.57 6.80
N GLU A 287 -2.57 19.11 5.85
CA GLU A 287 -2.97 18.90 4.47
C GLU A 287 -4.06 17.82 4.37
N THR A 288 -3.91 16.72 5.12
CA THR A 288 -4.93 15.65 5.18
C THR A 288 -6.25 16.18 5.73
N ARG A 289 -6.24 16.99 6.80
CA ARG A 289 -7.46 17.60 7.36
C ARG A 289 -8.15 18.52 6.37
N ILE A 290 -7.39 19.39 5.71
CA ILE A 290 -7.91 20.28 4.65
C ILE A 290 -8.52 19.44 3.53
N TYR A 291 -7.81 18.41 3.08
CA TYR A 291 -8.26 17.55 2.00
C TYR A 291 -9.55 16.79 2.33
N VAL A 292 -9.64 16.18 3.52
CA VAL A 292 -10.85 15.50 3.99
C VAL A 292 -12.02 16.50 4.09
N THR A 293 -11.76 17.71 4.60
CA THR A 293 -12.78 18.77 4.68
C THR A 293 -13.33 19.10 3.29
N LEU A 294 -12.44 19.33 2.32
CA LEU A 294 -12.84 19.67 0.95
C LEU A 294 -13.63 18.53 0.30
N LEU A 295 -13.18 17.29 0.42
CA LEU A 295 -13.89 16.12 -0.14
C LEU A 295 -15.30 15.97 0.43
N LEU A 296 -15.45 16.08 1.75
CA LEU A 296 -16.76 15.93 2.41
C LEU A 296 -17.67 17.15 2.16
N ALA A 297 -17.13 18.37 2.20
CA ALA A 297 -17.88 19.57 1.88
C ALA A 297 -18.35 19.58 0.42
N GLY A 298 -17.49 19.20 -0.53
CA GLY A 298 -17.84 19.09 -1.94
C GLY A 298 -18.92 18.02 -2.20
N ALA A 299 -18.93 16.94 -1.42
CA ALA A 299 -19.97 15.92 -1.51
C ALA A 299 -21.36 16.38 -1.01
N GLU A 300 -21.42 17.34 -0.09
CA GLU A 300 -22.67 17.85 0.48
C GLU A 300 -23.17 19.13 -0.22
N ILE A 301 -22.26 20.01 -0.64
CA ILE A 301 -22.57 21.28 -1.29
C ILE A 301 -22.74 21.08 -2.81
N GLY A 302 -21.90 20.21 -3.41
CA GLY A 302 -21.81 19.99 -4.84
C GLY A 302 -20.52 20.59 -5.43
N GLU A 303 -19.85 19.83 -6.29
CA GLU A 303 -18.54 20.21 -6.84
C GLU A 303 -18.57 21.44 -7.77
N ASN A 304 -19.72 21.76 -8.35
CA ASN A 304 -19.92 22.90 -9.26
C ASN A 304 -20.51 24.14 -8.56
N ASP A 305 -20.62 24.12 -7.23
CA ASP A 305 -21.18 25.25 -6.48
C ASP A 305 -20.14 26.38 -6.33
N PRO A 306 -20.49 27.65 -6.63
CA PRO A 306 -19.56 28.78 -6.51
C PRO A 306 -19.01 29.00 -5.10
N ASP A 307 -19.76 28.68 -4.05
CA ASP A 307 -19.28 28.80 -2.68
C ASP A 307 -18.25 27.71 -2.34
N TYR A 308 -18.40 26.52 -2.93
CA TYR A 308 -17.39 25.47 -2.83
C TYR A 308 -16.10 25.86 -3.57
N GLU A 309 -16.18 26.49 -4.74
CA GLU A 309 -15.01 27.04 -5.44
C GLU A 309 -14.27 28.09 -4.59
N LYS A 310 -15.00 28.99 -3.91
CA LYS A 310 -14.39 29.94 -2.96
C LYS A 310 -13.69 29.23 -1.80
N LEU A 311 -14.29 28.16 -1.26
CA LEU A 311 -13.69 27.36 -0.21
C LEU A 311 -12.37 26.73 -0.66
N ILE A 312 -12.32 26.20 -1.88
CA ILE A 312 -11.09 25.67 -2.48
C ILE A 312 -10.00 26.76 -2.54
N ILE A 313 -10.33 27.97 -2.98
CA ILE A 313 -9.36 29.08 -3.05
C ILE A 313 -8.78 29.39 -1.67
N VAL A 314 -9.63 29.50 -0.65
CA VAL A 314 -9.18 29.76 0.74
C VAL A 314 -8.32 28.62 1.28
N ALA A 315 -8.73 27.37 1.03
CA ALA A 315 -7.97 26.19 1.43
C ALA A 315 -6.59 26.14 0.77
N ARG A 316 -6.51 26.48 -0.52
CA ARG A 316 -5.26 26.54 -1.27
C ARG A 316 -4.30 27.59 -0.74
N GLU A 317 -4.79 28.76 -0.33
CA GLU A 317 -3.94 29.76 0.32
C GLU A 317 -3.32 29.22 1.62
N LYS A 318 -4.08 28.45 2.41
CA LYS A 318 -3.53 27.78 3.61
C LYS A 318 -2.50 26.69 3.25
N LEU A 319 -2.76 25.91 2.19
CA LEU A 319 -1.85 24.86 1.71
C LEU A 319 -0.52 25.37 1.14
N LYS A 320 -0.38 26.68 0.85
CA LYS A 320 0.93 27.27 0.50
C LYS A 320 1.89 27.30 1.69
N ARG A 321 1.37 27.40 2.92
CA ARG A 321 2.15 27.48 4.17
C ARG A 321 1.47 26.68 5.28
N PRO A 322 1.42 25.34 5.16
CA PRO A 322 0.75 24.47 6.13
C PRO A 322 1.42 24.48 7.52
N TRP A 323 2.67 24.96 7.63
CA TRP A 323 3.38 25.10 8.92
C TRP A 323 3.02 26.37 9.70
N THR A 324 2.46 27.39 9.05
CA THR A 324 2.04 28.64 9.75
C THR A 324 0.56 28.65 10.09
N SER A 325 -0.23 27.85 9.39
CA SER A 325 -1.68 27.87 9.46
C SER A 325 -2.17 26.49 9.89
N GLY A 326 -3.05 26.43 10.88
CA GLY A 326 -3.81 25.19 11.14
C GLY A 326 -4.71 24.84 9.95
N GLY A 327 -5.47 23.76 10.07
CA GLY A 327 -6.47 23.36 9.07
C GLY A 327 -7.53 24.43 8.77
N LEU A 328 -8.54 24.07 7.97
CA LEU A 328 -9.73 24.91 7.83
C LEU A 328 -10.45 24.97 9.17
N ASP A 329 -10.65 26.17 9.72
CA ASP A 329 -11.38 26.37 10.97
C ASP A 329 -12.84 26.76 10.69
N ALA A 330 -13.71 26.55 11.68
CA ALA A 330 -15.14 26.83 11.54
C ALA A 330 -15.44 28.30 11.23
N ALA A 331 -14.61 29.24 11.71
CA ALA A 331 -14.78 30.66 11.42
C ALA A 331 -14.53 30.97 9.94
N THR A 332 -13.43 30.44 9.39
CA THR A 332 -13.06 30.56 7.97
C THR A 332 -14.14 29.95 7.08
N VAL A 333 -14.63 28.75 7.42
CA VAL A 333 -15.68 28.08 6.65
C VAL A 333 -16.99 28.87 6.71
N LYS A 334 -17.37 29.39 7.88
CA LYS A 334 -18.59 30.19 8.03
C LYS A 334 -18.55 31.50 7.24
N ILE A 335 -17.40 32.18 7.24
CA ILE A 335 -17.20 33.40 6.45
C ILE A 335 -17.29 33.10 4.95
N THR A 336 -16.74 31.96 4.52
CA THR A 336 -16.65 31.62 3.09
C THR A 336 -17.95 31.08 2.51
N LEU A 337 -18.64 30.19 3.24
CA LEU A 337 -19.84 29.49 2.77
C LEU A 337 -21.16 30.16 3.16
N GLY A 338 -21.14 31.13 4.08
CA GLY A 338 -22.35 31.83 4.52
C GLY A 338 -23.46 30.88 4.98
N SER A 339 -24.59 30.88 4.26
CA SER A 339 -25.75 30.02 4.56
C SER A 339 -25.50 28.53 4.36
N GLN A 340 -24.47 28.14 3.59
CA GLN A 340 -24.11 26.74 3.39
C GLN A 340 -23.10 26.21 4.41
N ALA A 341 -22.66 27.03 5.37
CA ALA A 341 -21.67 26.65 6.37
C ALA A 341 -22.09 25.43 7.20
N ASP A 342 -23.39 25.28 7.50
CA ASP A 342 -23.92 24.15 8.26
C ASP A 342 -23.69 22.81 7.54
N LYS A 343 -23.70 22.80 6.20
CA LYS A 343 -23.41 21.61 5.40
C LYS A 343 -21.96 21.14 5.53
N ALA A 344 -21.02 22.08 5.75
CA ALA A 344 -19.59 21.78 5.92
C ALA A 344 -19.17 21.54 7.37
N ASN A 345 -20.05 21.82 8.35
CA ASN A 345 -19.70 21.68 9.77
C ASN A 345 -19.39 20.21 10.14
N ASN A 346 -20.17 19.27 9.62
CA ASN A 346 -19.91 17.84 9.82
C ASN A 346 -18.57 17.41 9.18
N ALA A 347 -18.22 17.98 8.03
CA ALA A 347 -16.95 17.73 7.36
C ALA A 347 -15.75 18.17 8.23
N LEU A 348 -15.83 19.36 8.84
CA LEU A 348 -14.81 19.87 9.75
C LEU A 348 -14.64 19.00 11.00
N ILE A 349 -15.74 18.63 11.64
CA ILE A 349 -15.71 17.79 12.85
C ILE A 349 -15.09 16.44 12.53
N LEU A 350 -15.53 15.80 11.44
CA LEU A 350 -14.97 14.52 11.01
C LEU A 350 -13.50 14.63 10.61
N SER A 351 -13.10 15.68 9.88
CA SER A 351 -11.72 15.86 9.46
C SER A 351 -10.78 16.05 10.65
N ASP A 352 -11.20 16.83 11.64
CA ASP A 352 -10.41 17.06 12.87
C ASP A 352 -10.30 15.80 13.71
N GLN A 353 -11.35 14.99 13.71
CA GLN A 353 -11.39 13.74 14.42
C GLN A 353 -10.47 12.68 13.80
N ILE A 354 -10.55 12.46 12.49
CA ILE A 354 -9.84 11.35 11.84
C ILE A 354 -8.49 11.76 11.26
N GLY A 355 -8.29 13.04 10.98
CA GLY A 355 -7.13 13.59 10.27
C GLY A 355 -5.77 13.09 10.79
N PRO A 356 -5.47 13.15 12.10
CA PRO A 356 -4.17 12.75 12.64
C PRO A 356 -3.80 11.28 12.34
N ILE A 357 -4.73 10.36 12.62
CA ILE A 357 -4.49 8.91 12.42
C ILE A 357 -4.65 8.52 10.96
N LEU A 358 -5.54 9.20 10.22
CA LEU A 358 -5.70 8.95 8.81
C LEU A 358 -4.46 9.38 8.03
N ALA A 359 -3.84 10.52 8.38
CA ALA A 359 -2.60 10.99 7.76
C ALA A 359 -1.45 9.99 7.96
N SER A 360 -1.18 9.60 9.22
CA SER A 360 -0.11 8.65 9.55
C SER A 360 -0.41 7.24 9.01
N GLY A 361 -1.63 6.74 9.19
CA GLY A 361 -2.05 5.41 8.76
C GLY A 361 -2.05 5.24 7.24
N THR A 362 -2.40 6.28 6.48
CA THR A 362 -2.32 6.26 5.00
C THR A 362 -0.97 6.68 4.45
N LYS A 363 -0.02 7.08 5.32
CA LYS A 363 1.25 7.70 4.93
C LYS A 363 1.05 8.90 4.00
N GLY A 364 -0.01 9.67 4.22
CA GLY A 364 -0.35 10.85 3.43
C GLY A 364 -0.81 10.55 1.99
N ASN A 365 -1.26 9.33 1.69
CA ASN A 365 -1.70 8.94 0.34
C ASN A 365 -3.15 9.38 0.04
N PRO A 366 -3.38 10.31 -0.91
CA PRO A 366 -4.72 10.86 -1.19
C PRO A 366 -5.75 9.81 -1.60
N ARG A 367 -5.35 8.83 -2.41
CA ARG A 367 -6.23 7.73 -2.83
C ARG A 367 -6.68 6.88 -1.67
N GLN A 368 -5.78 6.56 -0.74
CA GLN A 368 -6.12 5.77 0.45
C GLN A 368 -7.04 6.52 1.41
N ILE A 369 -6.89 7.85 1.49
CA ILE A 369 -7.80 8.77 2.20
C ILE A 369 -9.20 8.73 1.55
N LYS A 370 -9.31 8.94 0.23
CA LYS A 370 -10.60 8.83 -0.48
C LYS A 370 -11.25 7.47 -0.27
N ARG A 371 -10.48 6.38 -0.37
CA ARG A 371 -10.98 5.01 -0.13
C ARG A 371 -11.52 4.83 1.28
N PHE A 372 -10.83 5.37 2.30
CA PHE A 372 -11.32 5.35 3.67
C PHE A 372 -12.69 6.03 3.79
N LEU A 373 -12.80 7.26 3.27
CA LEU A 373 -14.03 8.05 3.31
C LEU A 373 -15.17 7.38 2.53
N ASN A 374 -14.88 6.81 1.36
CA ASN A 374 -15.87 6.05 0.58
C ASN A 374 -16.37 4.84 1.36
N THR A 375 -15.48 4.04 1.95
CA THR A 375 -15.90 2.90 2.78
C THR A 375 -16.75 3.36 3.96
N LEU A 376 -16.38 4.47 4.61
CA LEU A 376 -17.13 5.04 5.73
C LEU A 376 -18.56 5.43 5.32
N LEU A 377 -18.71 6.20 4.24
CA LEU A 377 -20.00 6.65 3.72
C LEU A 377 -20.85 5.48 3.17
N LEU A 378 -20.23 4.49 2.55
CA LEU A 378 -20.93 3.29 2.08
C LEU A 378 -21.46 2.44 3.24
N ARG A 379 -20.68 2.31 4.31
CA ARG A 379 -21.06 1.58 5.53
C ARG A 379 -22.22 2.24 6.26
N ASP A 380 -22.17 3.56 6.42
CA ASP A 380 -23.26 4.37 6.98
C ASP A 380 -24.58 4.21 6.20
N ARG A 381 -24.49 4.30 4.86
CA ARG A 381 -25.64 4.07 3.97
C ARG A 381 -26.16 2.64 4.03
N THR A 382 -25.26 1.67 4.17
CA THR A 382 -25.63 0.25 4.30
C THR A 382 -26.39 0.02 5.61
N ALA A 383 -25.97 0.64 6.71
CA ALA A 383 -26.70 0.58 7.98
C ALA A 383 -28.10 1.17 7.87
N THR A 384 -28.22 2.35 7.24
CA THR A 384 -29.49 3.01 6.96
C THR A 384 -30.41 2.13 6.11
N ALA A 385 -29.89 1.58 5.01
CA ALA A 385 -30.65 0.70 4.12
C ALA A 385 -31.08 -0.62 4.79
N ARG A 386 -30.33 -1.09 5.78
CA ARG A 386 -30.66 -2.26 6.59
C ARG A 386 -31.62 -1.96 7.75
N GLY A 387 -32.00 -0.69 7.97
CA GLY A 387 -32.99 -0.30 8.96
C GLY A 387 -32.47 -0.03 10.37
N PHE A 388 -31.15 0.09 10.56
CA PHE A 388 -30.54 0.41 11.86
C PHE A 388 -29.56 1.60 11.77
N GLY A 389 -29.77 2.49 10.79
CA GLY A 389 -28.94 3.69 10.62
C GLY A 389 -28.92 4.60 11.85
N ASP A 390 -30.03 4.69 12.58
CA ASP A 390 -30.15 5.51 13.79
C ASP A 390 -29.24 5.03 14.95
N ASP A 391 -28.82 3.76 14.91
CA ASP A 391 -27.88 3.19 15.89
C ASP A 391 -26.42 3.54 15.57
N ILE A 392 -26.15 4.05 14.36
CA ILE A 392 -24.81 4.36 13.86
C ILE A 392 -24.56 5.86 13.88
N LYS A 393 -23.56 6.27 14.67
CA LYS A 393 -23.01 7.61 14.62
C LYS A 393 -21.76 7.62 13.74
N LEU A 394 -21.78 8.42 12.68
CA LEU A 394 -20.67 8.51 11.72
C LEU A 394 -19.29 8.77 12.37
N PRO A 395 -19.15 9.69 13.36
CA PRO A 395 -17.93 9.84 14.16
C PRO A 395 -17.44 8.56 14.84
N VAL A 396 -18.35 7.79 15.45
CA VAL A 396 -18.03 6.55 16.16
C VAL A 396 -17.56 5.48 15.17
N LEU A 397 -18.30 5.33 14.07
CA LEU A 397 -17.94 4.41 12.98
C LEU A 397 -16.56 4.75 12.42
N ALA A 398 -16.27 6.03 12.18
CA ALA A 398 -14.98 6.47 11.65
C ALA A 398 -13.82 6.13 12.59
N LYS A 399 -13.97 6.37 13.91
CA LYS A 399 -12.95 6.00 14.91
C LYS A 399 -12.70 4.49 14.95
N LEU A 400 -13.75 3.67 14.92
CA LEU A 400 -13.62 2.21 14.87
C LEU A 400 -12.95 1.74 13.57
N MET A 401 -13.29 2.35 12.43
CA MET A 401 -12.68 2.03 11.14
C MET A 401 -11.18 2.37 11.09
N LEU A 402 -10.74 3.41 11.79
CA LEU A 402 -9.31 3.70 11.93
C LEU A 402 -8.58 2.56 12.65
N ALA A 403 -9.16 2.04 13.74
CA ALA A 403 -8.61 0.88 14.44
C ALA A 403 -8.62 -0.37 13.56
N GLU A 404 -9.74 -0.68 12.90
CA GLU A 404 -9.86 -1.82 11.98
C GLU A 404 -8.76 -1.81 10.91
N ARG A 405 -8.51 -0.64 10.33
CA ARG A 405 -7.62 -0.50 9.19
C ARG A 405 -6.14 -0.40 9.57
N PHE A 406 -5.82 0.32 10.64
CA PHE A 406 -4.44 0.67 10.99
C PHE A 406 -3.94 0.02 12.28
N ILE A 407 -4.85 -0.50 13.13
CA ILE A 407 -4.52 -1.18 14.38
C ILE A 407 -5.34 -2.49 14.50
N PRO A 408 -5.22 -3.45 13.57
CA PRO A 408 -6.15 -4.58 13.46
C PRO A 408 -6.25 -5.41 14.74
N ARG A 409 -5.13 -5.58 15.47
CA ARG A 409 -5.10 -6.32 16.73
C ARG A 409 -5.99 -5.68 17.81
N LEU A 410 -5.91 -4.36 17.97
CA LEU A 410 -6.76 -3.61 18.89
C LEU A 410 -8.24 -3.76 18.52
N PHE A 411 -8.55 -3.57 17.23
CA PHE A 411 -9.92 -3.70 16.74
C PHE A 411 -10.48 -5.09 16.99
N GLU A 412 -9.71 -6.15 16.73
CA GLU A 412 -10.14 -7.54 16.97
C GLU A 412 -10.42 -7.82 18.45
N GLN A 413 -9.58 -7.29 19.36
CA GLN A 413 -9.80 -7.43 20.79
C GLN A 413 -11.07 -6.68 21.26
N ILE A 414 -11.30 -5.46 20.77
CA ILE A 414 -12.54 -4.70 21.04
C ILE A 414 -13.75 -5.44 20.47
N ALA A 415 -13.67 -5.86 19.21
CA ALA A 415 -14.76 -6.52 18.50
C ALA A 415 -15.19 -7.82 19.18
N PHE A 416 -14.21 -8.61 19.63
CA PHE A 416 -14.48 -9.84 20.36
C PHE A 416 -15.24 -9.58 21.66
N VAL A 417 -14.73 -8.69 22.51
CA VAL A 417 -15.32 -8.39 23.82
C VAL A 417 -16.71 -7.77 23.67
N ALA A 418 -16.87 -6.82 22.75
CA ALA A 418 -18.16 -6.18 22.52
C ALA A 418 -19.20 -7.14 21.91
N ALA A 419 -18.81 -8.06 21.03
CA ALA A 419 -19.78 -8.97 20.39
C ALA A 419 -20.45 -9.92 21.40
N ILE A 420 -19.72 -10.37 22.42
CA ILE A 420 -20.21 -11.29 23.46
C ILE A 420 -20.85 -10.58 24.67
N HIS A 421 -20.61 -9.28 24.85
CA HIS A 421 -21.15 -8.53 25.98
C HIS A 421 -22.67 -8.29 25.79
N SER A 422 -23.45 -8.46 26.87
CA SER A 422 -24.92 -8.27 26.89
C SER A 422 -25.36 -6.95 26.26
N ASP A 423 -24.65 -5.88 26.62
CA ASP A 423 -24.90 -4.50 26.18
C ASP A 423 -23.92 -4.01 25.11
N GLY A 424 -23.04 -4.88 24.59
CA GLY A 424 -22.10 -4.50 23.55
C GLY A 424 -20.91 -3.65 23.97
N HIS A 425 -20.61 -3.58 25.27
CA HIS A 425 -19.57 -2.72 25.84
C HIS A 425 -18.18 -3.39 25.87
N CYS A 426 -17.13 -2.58 25.87
CA CYS A 426 -15.74 -3.00 26.11
C CYS A 426 -15.17 -2.32 27.36
N LYS A 427 -15.10 -3.06 28.48
CA LYS A 427 -14.67 -2.51 29.79
C LYS A 427 -13.21 -2.05 29.81
N ASP A 428 -12.32 -2.80 29.15
CA ASP A 428 -10.90 -2.42 29.04
C ASP A 428 -10.72 -1.13 28.24
N LEU A 429 -11.57 -0.88 27.25
CA LEU A 429 -11.55 0.37 26.47
C LEU A 429 -12.00 1.56 27.32
N GLU A 430 -13.04 1.37 28.14
CA GLU A 430 -13.49 2.38 29.11
C GLU A 430 -12.40 2.70 30.14
N ALA A 431 -11.71 1.69 30.66
CA ALA A 431 -10.59 1.87 31.59
C ALA A 431 -9.42 2.62 30.94
N LEU A 432 -9.07 2.30 29.68
CA LEU A 432 -8.04 2.99 28.91
C LEU A 432 -8.41 4.46 28.67
N GLU A 433 -9.62 4.73 28.18
CA GLU A 433 -10.08 6.10 27.91
C GLU A 433 -10.13 6.95 29.19
N THR A 434 -10.52 6.35 30.31
CA THR A 434 -10.52 7.00 31.63
C THR A 434 -9.10 7.31 32.10
N PHE A 435 -8.19 6.35 32.01
CA PHE A 435 -6.78 6.53 32.36
C PHE A 435 -6.13 7.69 31.59
N LEU A 436 -6.30 7.73 30.27
CA LEU A 436 -5.75 8.78 29.42
C LEU A 436 -6.35 10.17 29.71
N THR A 437 -7.63 10.21 30.11
CA THR A 437 -8.30 11.46 30.50
C THR A 437 -7.76 12.00 31.82
N ILE A 438 -7.39 11.12 32.77
CA ILE A 438 -6.78 11.50 34.05
C ILE A 438 -5.34 11.97 33.84
N SER A 439 -4.55 11.25 33.05
CA SER A 439 -3.15 11.61 32.77
C SER A 439 -3.03 12.99 32.11
N ASN A 440 -3.91 13.34 31.17
CA ASN A 440 -3.92 14.66 30.54
C ASN A 440 -4.22 15.81 31.52
N LYS A 441 -5.02 15.59 32.57
CA LYS A 441 -5.32 16.64 33.56
C LYS A 441 -4.15 16.92 34.51
N ASN A 442 -3.21 15.99 34.65
CA ASN A 442 -2.06 16.13 35.54
C ASN A 442 -0.87 16.85 34.89
N ASP A 443 -0.80 16.91 33.55
CA ASP A 443 0.25 17.66 32.83
C ASP A 443 -0.02 19.18 32.79
N ASP A 444 -1.28 19.62 32.95
CA ASP A 444 -1.70 21.04 32.84
C ASP A 444 -1.76 21.82 34.18
N LYS A 445 -1.35 21.23 35.32
CA LYS A 445 -1.35 21.92 36.62
C LYS A 445 -0.01 21.80 37.36
N PRO A 446 0.52 22.91 37.95
CA PRO A 446 1.63 22.82 38.89
C PRO A 446 1.19 21.97 40.09
N LYS A 447 2.04 21.00 40.46
CA LYS A 447 1.86 20.07 41.56
C LYS A 447 1.42 20.77 42.84
N GLU A 448 0.15 20.63 43.22
CA GLU A 448 -0.29 20.60 44.61
C GLU A 448 -1.77 20.16 44.72
N LYS A 449 -1.98 18.88 45.06
CA LYS A 449 -2.79 18.39 46.20
C LYS A 449 -3.29 16.95 45.97
N LYS A 450 -2.88 16.10 46.93
CA LYS A 450 -3.39 14.78 47.35
C LYS A 450 -4.31 14.05 46.38
N ALA A 451 -3.75 13.02 45.75
CA ALA A 451 -4.47 11.96 45.08
C ALA A 451 -5.49 11.30 46.04
N ALA A 452 -6.77 11.47 45.76
CA ALA A 452 -7.75 10.47 46.13
C ALA A 452 -7.54 9.29 45.16
N GLU A 453 -6.91 8.22 45.64
CA GLU A 453 -6.83 6.96 44.90
C GLU A 453 -8.24 6.44 44.66
N VAL A 454 -8.75 6.67 43.45
CA VAL A 454 -9.83 5.84 42.92
C VAL A 454 -9.22 4.46 42.72
N LEU A 455 -9.54 3.52 43.61
CA LEU A 455 -9.20 2.10 43.49
C LEU A 455 -9.81 1.55 42.19
N LEU A 456 -9.06 1.62 41.10
CA LEU A 456 -9.37 0.93 39.86
C LEU A 456 -9.13 -0.58 40.09
N PRO A 457 -9.97 -1.47 39.50
CA PRO A 457 -9.71 -2.90 39.52
C PRO A 457 -8.32 -3.23 38.93
N PRO A 458 -7.71 -4.37 39.27
CA PRO A 458 -6.43 -4.76 38.70
C PRO A 458 -6.52 -4.78 37.16
N ASP A 459 -5.56 -4.12 36.51
CA ASP A 459 -5.51 -4.03 35.05
C ASP A 459 -5.52 -5.43 34.42
N SER A 460 -6.34 -5.62 33.39
CA SER A 460 -6.24 -6.82 32.55
C SER A 460 -4.89 -6.82 31.82
N THR A 461 -4.43 -7.99 31.40
CA THR A 461 -3.19 -8.12 30.60
C THR A 461 -3.30 -7.33 29.29
N VAL A 462 -4.49 -7.30 28.69
CA VAL A 462 -4.82 -6.55 27.47
C VAL A 462 -4.75 -5.04 27.73
N LEU A 463 -5.31 -4.57 28.84
CA LEU A 463 -5.25 -3.16 29.21
C LEU A 463 -3.81 -2.69 29.48
N THR A 464 -2.98 -3.53 30.08
CA THR A 464 -1.55 -3.25 30.30
C THR A 464 -0.81 -3.12 28.96
N GLU A 465 -1.08 -4.03 28.02
CA GLU A 465 -0.54 -3.96 26.65
C GLU A 465 -0.96 -2.66 25.96
N TRP A 466 -2.24 -2.29 26.04
CA TRP A 466 -2.77 -1.08 25.41
C TRP A 466 -2.14 0.20 25.96
N LYS A 467 -2.00 0.29 27.28
CA LYS A 467 -1.34 1.44 27.94
C LYS A 467 0.12 1.61 27.54
N SER A 468 0.80 0.52 27.15
CA SER A 468 2.21 0.55 26.71
C SER A 468 2.40 1.00 25.26
N SER A 469 1.33 1.02 24.45
CA SER A 469 1.40 1.36 23.03
C SER A 469 1.01 2.82 22.79
N GLU A 470 1.94 3.59 22.25
CA GLU A 470 1.73 4.99 21.88
C GLU A 470 0.64 5.14 20.81
N THR A 471 0.67 4.30 19.77
CA THR A 471 -0.33 4.31 18.70
C THR A 471 -1.75 4.02 19.19
N ILE A 472 -1.91 3.09 20.14
CA ILE A 472 -3.21 2.78 20.75
C ILE A 472 -3.67 3.95 21.63
N SER A 473 -2.75 4.56 22.36
CA SER A 473 -3.02 5.73 23.20
C SER A 473 -3.47 6.93 22.37
N ASP A 474 -2.81 7.22 21.26
CA ASP A 474 -3.17 8.29 20.33
C ASP A 474 -4.58 8.07 19.74
N TRP A 475 -4.89 6.84 19.35
CA TRP A 475 -6.23 6.47 18.90
C TRP A 475 -7.30 6.62 19.99
N ALA A 476 -7.02 6.18 21.21
CA ALA A 476 -7.98 6.29 22.31
C ALA A 476 -8.19 7.75 22.76
N ARG A 477 -7.21 8.64 22.53
CA ARG A 477 -7.34 10.09 22.77
C ARG A 477 -8.32 10.77 21.83
N LEU A 478 -8.46 10.29 20.59
CA LEU A 478 -9.38 10.88 19.62
C LEU A 478 -10.84 10.88 20.14
N PRO A 479 -11.61 11.95 19.90
CA PRO A 479 -13.05 11.92 20.10
C PRO A 479 -13.73 11.07 19.00
N PRO A 480 -15.02 10.70 19.16
CA PRO A 480 -15.72 10.60 20.43
C PRO A 480 -15.14 9.45 21.27
N LYS A 481 -15.40 9.47 22.58
CA LYS A 481 -15.14 8.32 23.44
C LYS A 481 -16.08 7.18 23.08
N LEU A 482 -15.58 5.96 23.16
CA LEU A 482 -16.33 4.75 22.84
C LEU A 482 -16.88 4.06 24.09
N SER A 483 -16.45 4.51 25.29
CA SER A 483 -16.98 4.04 26.56
C SER A 483 -18.50 4.16 26.65
N GLY A 484 -19.14 3.10 27.15
CA GLY A 484 -20.60 3.05 27.38
C GLY A 484 -21.46 3.04 26.11
N LEU A 485 -20.88 2.83 24.92
CA LEU A 485 -21.63 2.64 23.68
C LEU A 485 -21.79 1.15 23.35
N ASP A 486 -22.96 0.77 22.87
CA ASP A 486 -23.16 -0.53 22.24
C ASP A 486 -22.42 -0.57 20.90
N LEU A 487 -21.32 -1.33 20.83
CA LEU A 487 -20.49 -1.40 19.63
C LEU A 487 -21.02 -2.42 18.60
N ARG A 488 -22.02 -3.25 18.94
CA ARG A 488 -22.49 -4.33 18.07
C ARG A 488 -23.05 -3.84 16.72
N PRO A 489 -23.85 -2.77 16.63
CA PRO A 489 -24.31 -2.25 15.35
C PRO A 489 -23.14 -1.86 14.44
N TYR A 490 -22.09 -1.27 15.01
CA TYR A 490 -20.88 -0.88 14.29
C TYR A 490 -20.12 -2.11 13.77
N LEU A 491 -19.91 -3.11 14.63
CA LEU A 491 -19.25 -4.38 14.26
C LEU A 491 -19.98 -5.11 13.13
N PHE A 492 -21.31 -5.04 13.15
CA PHE A 492 -22.16 -5.66 12.12
C PHE A 492 -22.02 -4.98 10.75
N VAL A 493 -21.85 -3.66 10.72
CA VAL A 493 -21.62 -2.89 9.49
C VAL A 493 -20.19 -3.04 8.98
N THR A 494 -19.22 -3.19 9.88
CA THR A 494 -17.82 -3.43 9.52
C THR A 494 -17.53 -4.87 9.10
N LYS A 495 -18.52 -5.77 9.12
CA LYS A 495 -18.41 -7.19 8.72
C LYS A 495 -18.10 -7.33 7.23
N ASP A 496 -16.82 -7.24 6.87
CA ASP A 496 -16.36 -7.45 5.48
C ASP A 496 -16.05 -8.93 5.21
N LYS A 497 -15.34 -9.61 6.13
CA LYS A 497 -14.98 -11.05 6.01
C LYS A 497 -15.09 -11.90 7.28
N LYS A 498 -15.19 -11.29 8.47
CA LYS A 498 -15.21 -12.00 9.77
C LYS A 498 -16.60 -11.97 10.40
N ASP A 499 -17.12 -13.14 10.76
CA ASP A 499 -18.37 -13.22 11.52
C ASP A 499 -18.13 -13.07 13.03
N TYR A 500 -18.22 -11.84 13.53
CA TYR A 500 -18.07 -11.53 14.96
C TYR A 500 -19.25 -12.07 15.81
N PHE A 501 -20.41 -12.30 15.21
CA PHE A 501 -21.61 -12.78 15.89
C PHE A 501 -21.83 -14.28 15.73
N GLY A 502 -21.08 -14.95 14.85
CA GLY A 502 -21.13 -16.40 14.66
C GLY A 502 -20.88 -17.16 15.97
N PRO A 503 -19.78 -16.89 16.70
CA PRO A 503 -19.53 -17.51 18.00
C PRO A 503 -20.62 -17.19 19.03
N VAL A 504 -21.13 -15.95 19.06
CA VAL A 504 -22.18 -15.49 19.99
C VAL A 504 -23.50 -16.21 19.75
N SER A 505 -23.91 -16.36 18.48
CA SER A 505 -25.12 -17.04 18.07
C SER A 505 -25.08 -18.55 18.33
N VAL A 506 -23.88 -19.15 18.31
CA VAL A 506 -23.68 -20.59 18.59
C VAL A 506 -23.67 -20.87 20.10
N LEU A 507 -23.18 -19.92 20.91
CA LEU A 507 -22.98 -20.03 22.34
C LEU A 507 -24.20 -19.61 23.17
N GLY A 508 -24.93 -18.55 22.80
CA GLY A 508 -26.06 -18.06 23.59
C GLY A 508 -25.66 -17.79 25.05
N HIS A 509 -26.33 -18.46 26.00
CA HIS A 509 -26.04 -18.38 27.44
C HIS A 509 -24.61 -18.85 27.84
N LEU A 510 -23.92 -19.58 26.95
CA LEU A 510 -22.56 -20.07 27.18
C LEU A 510 -21.49 -18.98 26.98
N ALA A 511 -21.84 -17.81 26.43
CA ALA A 511 -20.90 -16.71 26.23
C ALA A 511 -20.32 -16.21 27.57
N GLU A 512 -21.14 -16.11 28.61
CA GLU A 512 -20.67 -15.75 29.97
C GLU A 512 -19.74 -16.81 30.56
N VAL A 513 -20.01 -18.08 30.27
CA VAL A 513 -19.14 -19.20 30.68
C VAL A 513 -17.76 -19.06 30.04
N VAL A 514 -17.71 -18.74 28.74
CA VAL A 514 -16.45 -18.52 28.03
C VAL A 514 -15.67 -17.35 28.66
N GLU A 515 -16.31 -16.22 28.96
CA GLU A 515 -15.62 -15.08 29.62
C GLU A 515 -15.02 -15.44 30.98
N LYS A 516 -15.77 -16.16 31.82
CA LYS A 516 -15.28 -16.60 33.14
C LYS A 516 -14.04 -17.49 33.02
N LEU A 517 -13.91 -18.28 31.95
CA LEU A 517 -12.75 -19.13 31.71
C LEU A 517 -11.47 -18.35 31.34
N PHE A 518 -11.57 -17.07 30.97
CA PHE A 518 -10.41 -16.18 30.77
C PHE A 518 -10.01 -15.41 32.03
N GLY A 519 -10.69 -15.65 33.17
CA GLY A 519 -10.33 -15.08 34.47
C GLY A 519 -9.02 -15.64 35.06
N GLY A 520 -8.61 -15.10 36.21
CA GLY A 520 -7.43 -15.59 36.93
C GLY A 520 -7.58 -17.04 37.42
N LYS A 521 -6.47 -17.77 37.59
CA LYS A 521 -6.43 -19.20 37.92
C LYS A 521 -7.34 -19.62 39.09
N MET A 522 -7.39 -18.83 40.17
CA MET A 522 -8.26 -19.12 41.33
C MET A 522 -9.76 -18.96 41.01
N ALA A 523 -10.12 -17.93 40.22
CA ALA A 523 -11.50 -17.70 39.81
C ALA A 523 -12.00 -18.84 38.90
N VAL A 524 -11.17 -19.26 37.94
CA VAL A 524 -11.50 -20.38 37.06
C VAL A 524 -11.67 -21.69 37.84
N GLN A 525 -10.79 -21.97 38.81
CA GLN A 525 -10.90 -23.19 39.63
C GLN A 525 -12.18 -23.26 40.45
N SER A 526 -12.68 -22.11 40.96
CA SER A 526 -13.95 -22.06 41.68
C SER A 526 -15.16 -22.46 40.82
N TYR A 527 -15.03 -22.33 39.49
CA TYR A 527 -16.08 -22.60 38.52
C TYR A 527 -16.15 -24.08 38.08
N GLU A 528 -15.23 -24.94 38.53
CA GLU A 528 -15.17 -26.35 38.13
C GLU A 528 -16.50 -27.10 38.37
N SER A 529 -17.23 -26.75 39.42
CA SER A 529 -18.52 -27.38 39.76
C SER A 529 -19.64 -27.02 38.78
N GLU A 530 -19.68 -25.79 38.28
CA GLU A 530 -20.65 -25.32 37.27
C GLU A 530 -20.32 -25.89 35.88
N LEU A 531 -19.04 -26.02 35.54
CA LEU A 531 -18.61 -26.62 34.27
C LEU A 531 -19.00 -28.11 34.14
N LYS A 532 -19.09 -28.83 35.26
CA LYS A 532 -19.56 -30.23 35.30
C LYS A 532 -21.05 -30.36 34.95
N GLN A 533 -21.83 -29.27 35.10
CA GLN A 533 -23.26 -29.27 34.82
C GLN A 533 -23.58 -29.04 33.34
N LEU A 534 -22.60 -28.60 32.54
CA LEU A 534 -22.76 -28.41 31.10
C LEU A 534 -23.08 -29.73 30.40
N VAL A 535 -24.02 -29.69 29.45
CA VAL A 535 -24.29 -30.84 28.59
C VAL A 535 -23.13 -30.99 27.59
N GLN A 536 -22.81 -32.22 27.17
CA GLN A 536 -21.66 -32.49 26.31
C GLN A 536 -21.54 -31.59 25.05
N PRO A 537 -22.62 -31.34 24.27
CA PRO A 537 -22.54 -30.44 23.11
C PRO A 537 -22.25 -28.98 23.49
N GLU A 538 -22.65 -28.54 24.69
CA GLU A 538 -22.38 -27.20 25.20
C GLU A 538 -20.92 -27.08 25.63
N ALA A 539 -20.39 -28.11 26.31
CA ALA A 539 -18.98 -28.18 26.68
C ALA A 539 -18.06 -28.14 25.45
N GLU A 540 -18.43 -28.81 24.35
CA GLU A 540 -17.70 -28.78 23.08
C GLU A 540 -17.73 -27.39 22.43
N LYS A 541 -18.88 -26.71 22.45
CA LYS A 541 -19.00 -25.33 21.96
C LYS A 541 -18.16 -24.35 22.77
N VAL A 542 -18.19 -24.46 24.10
CA VAL A 542 -17.38 -23.64 25.01
C VAL A 542 -15.89 -23.90 24.76
N PHE A 543 -15.49 -25.16 24.60
CA PHE A 543 -14.11 -25.53 24.29
C PHE A 543 -13.63 -24.87 23.00
N GLU A 544 -14.39 -25.00 21.91
CA GLU A 544 -14.00 -24.45 20.61
C GLU A 544 -13.97 -22.92 20.62
N ALA A 545 -14.88 -22.28 21.36
CA ALA A 545 -14.87 -20.82 21.54
C ALA A 545 -13.64 -20.32 22.30
N VAL A 546 -13.29 -20.99 23.41
CA VAL A 546 -12.09 -20.66 24.20
C VAL A 546 -10.83 -20.90 23.36
N ARG A 547 -10.76 -22.03 22.65
CA ARG A 547 -9.67 -22.35 21.73
C ARG A 547 -9.52 -21.29 20.64
N SER A 548 -10.59 -20.95 19.95
CA SER A 548 -10.58 -19.96 18.87
C SER A 548 -10.13 -18.58 19.36
N LYS A 549 -10.59 -18.15 20.55
CA LYS A 549 -10.14 -16.90 21.18
C LYS A 549 -8.65 -16.94 21.51
N ILE A 550 -8.14 -18.04 22.07
CA ILE A 550 -6.69 -18.20 22.35
C ILE A 550 -5.88 -18.13 21.06
N MET A 551 -6.30 -18.85 20.02
CA MET A 551 -5.58 -18.92 18.74
C MET A 551 -5.58 -17.60 17.95
N SER A 552 -6.58 -16.74 18.15
CA SER A 552 -6.70 -15.45 17.45
C SER A 552 -6.00 -14.29 18.16
N THR A 553 -5.81 -14.36 19.47
CA THR A 553 -5.36 -13.19 20.26
C THR A 553 -3.98 -13.36 20.91
N ALA A 554 -3.45 -14.58 21.00
CA ALA A 554 -2.28 -14.87 21.83
C ALA A 554 -0.95 -14.93 21.06
N THR A 555 0.10 -14.39 21.69
CA THR A 555 1.48 -14.79 21.42
C THR A 555 1.80 -15.98 22.33
N PHE A 556 2.36 -17.06 21.77
CA PHE A 556 2.53 -18.33 22.50
C PHE A 556 3.83 -18.43 23.28
N ASP A 557 4.67 -17.39 23.26
CA ASP A 557 5.92 -17.25 24.00
C ASP A 557 5.69 -17.19 25.52
N ILE A 558 4.58 -16.56 25.93
CA ILE A 558 4.09 -16.52 27.31
C ILE A 558 2.77 -17.27 27.40
N LYS A 559 2.43 -17.81 28.57
CA LYS A 559 1.17 -18.53 28.79
C LYS A 559 -0.04 -17.61 28.51
N PRO A 560 -0.87 -17.91 27.50
CA PRO A 560 -2.04 -17.10 27.21
C PRO A 560 -3.11 -17.16 28.30
N ALA A 561 -3.88 -16.08 28.45
CA ALA A 561 -5.13 -16.11 29.23
C ALA A 561 -6.09 -17.14 28.61
N GLY A 562 -6.85 -17.86 29.44
CA GLY A 562 -7.76 -18.93 29.00
C GLY A 562 -7.16 -20.35 29.01
N ILE A 563 -5.83 -20.52 29.07
CA ILE A 563 -5.21 -21.85 29.19
C ILE A 563 -5.58 -22.56 30.51
N ASP A 564 -5.58 -21.82 31.62
CA ASP A 564 -6.08 -22.35 32.90
C ASP A 564 -7.59 -22.69 32.80
N GLY A 565 -8.34 -21.87 32.06
CA GLY A 565 -9.73 -22.13 31.66
C GLY A 565 -9.92 -23.48 30.97
N LEU A 566 -9.17 -23.72 29.89
CA LEU A 566 -9.21 -24.98 29.15
C LEU A 566 -8.86 -26.18 30.04
N SER A 567 -7.82 -26.05 30.88
CA SER A 567 -7.40 -27.12 31.78
C SER A 567 -8.51 -27.49 32.78
N VAL A 568 -9.18 -26.49 33.38
CA VAL A 568 -10.29 -26.72 34.31
C VAL A 568 -11.55 -27.24 33.59
N LEU A 569 -11.85 -26.74 32.39
CA LEU A 569 -12.96 -27.24 31.56
C LEU A 569 -12.79 -28.72 31.21
N VAL A 570 -11.61 -29.13 30.76
CA VAL A 570 -11.32 -30.52 30.38
C VAL A 570 -11.28 -31.43 31.61
N LYS A 571 -10.79 -30.92 32.76
CA LYS A 571 -10.88 -31.63 34.04
C LYS A 571 -12.33 -31.86 34.48
N ALA A 572 -13.21 -30.88 34.26
CA ALA A 572 -14.63 -31.00 34.55
C ALA A 572 -15.37 -31.90 33.54
N GLN A 573 -14.93 -31.92 32.29
CA GLN A 573 -15.53 -32.66 31.17
C GLN A 573 -14.49 -33.56 30.48
N PRO A 574 -14.23 -34.77 31.01
CA PRO A 574 -13.15 -35.65 30.54
C PRO A 574 -13.25 -36.07 29.07
N LYS A 575 -14.44 -35.99 28.46
CA LYS A 575 -14.66 -36.27 27.03
C LYS A 575 -13.95 -35.27 26.11
N LEU A 576 -13.54 -34.12 26.64
CA LEU A 576 -12.83 -33.07 25.88
C LEU A 576 -11.30 -33.28 25.77
N GLN A 577 -10.76 -34.35 26.35
CA GLN A 577 -9.32 -34.61 26.36
C GLN A 577 -8.73 -34.77 24.96
N SER A 578 -9.49 -35.35 24.02
CA SER A 578 -9.03 -35.49 22.62
C SER A 578 -8.92 -34.13 21.92
N GLN A 579 -9.92 -33.25 22.05
CA GLN A 579 -9.84 -31.90 21.48
C GLN A 579 -8.75 -31.04 22.14
N LEU A 580 -8.45 -31.27 23.43
CA LEU A 580 -7.30 -30.65 24.10
C LEU A 580 -5.98 -31.09 23.45
N MET A 581 -5.84 -32.37 23.13
CA MET A 581 -4.66 -32.86 22.42
C MET A 581 -4.52 -32.24 21.03
N ASP A 582 -5.61 -32.16 20.27
CA ASP A 582 -5.61 -31.52 18.95
C ASP A 582 -5.21 -30.04 19.02
N PHE A 583 -5.62 -29.34 20.09
CA PHE A 583 -5.18 -27.97 20.35
C PHE A 583 -3.67 -27.88 20.63
N LEU A 584 -3.14 -28.74 21.52
CA LEU A 584 -1.72 -28.75 21.87
C LEU A 584 -0.82 -29.09 20.69
N GLU A 585 -1.25 -30.02 19.83
CA GLU A 585 -0.54 -30.40 18.61
C GLU A 585 -0.54 -29.28 17.55
N ALA A 586 -1.55 -28.41 17.57
CA ALA A 586 -1.66 -27.27 16.65
C ALA A 586 -0.83 -26.04 17.06
N LEU A 587 -0.18 -26.05 18.24
CA LEU A 587 0.62 -24.92 18.70
C LEU A 587 1.91 -24.74 17.87
N PRO A 588 2.30 -23.49 17.55
CA PRO A 588 3.51 -23.22 16.77
C PRO A 588 4.77 -23.59 17.54
N ASN A 589 5.47 -24.62 17.07
CA ASN A 589 6.67 -25.20 17.68
C ASN A 589 7.90 -24.27 17.66
N ASP A 590 7.95 -23.28 16.78
CA ASP A 590 9.02 -22.28 16.68
C ASP A 590 8.91 -21.15 17.73
N LYS A 591 7.69 -20.83 18.19
CA LYS A 591 7.43 -19.65 19.05
C LYS A 591 6.68 -19.95 20.35
N CYS A 592 6.44 -21.23 20.67
CA CYS A 592 5.75 -21.62 21.89
C CYS A 592 6.69 -21.66 23.13
N GLY A 593 6.21 -21.15 24.25
CA GLY A 593 6.96 -21.07 25.51
C GLY A 593 6.87 -22.33 26.38
N PRO A 594 7.69 -22.41 27.44
CA PRO A 594 7.76 -23.58 28.35
C PRO A 594 6.45 -23.94 29.06
N TRP A 595 5.46 -23.05 29.07
CA TRP A 595 4.17 -23.32 29.71
C TRP A 595 3.42 -24.47 29.05
N ALA A 596 3.61 -24.72 27.75
CA ALA A 596 2.85 -25.70 26.98
C ALA A 596 3.12 -27.16 27.38
N VAL A 597 4.24 -27.43 28.08
CA VAL A 597 4.65 -28.78 28.48
C VAL A 597 4.18 -29.18 29.89
N SER A 598 3.56 -28.27 30.65
CA SER A 598 3.25 -28.49 32.06
C SER A 598 1.86 -27.97 32.45
N GLY A 599 1.27 -28.57 33.49
CA GLY A 599 -0.06 -28.17 34.00
C GLY A 599 -1.23 -28.98 33.43
N TRP A 600 -0.97 -29.93 32.53
CA TRP A 600 -2.00 -30.79 31.91
C TRP A 600 -2.27 -32.08 32.67
N GLN A 601 -1.43 -32.45 33.64
CA GLN A 601 -1.51 -33.71 34.40
C GLN A 601 -2.84 -33.86 35.18
N SER A 602 -3.48 -32.74 35.50
CA SER A 602 -4.77 -32.74 36.20
C SER A 602 -5.98 -32.90 35.26
N ALA A 603 -5.79 -32.63 33.96
CA ALA A 603 -6.82 -32.63 32.93
C ALA A 603 -6.76 -33.87 32.03
N ILE A 604 -5.56 -34.38 31.74
CA ILE A 604 -5.34 -35.56 30.88
C ILE A 604 -5.11 -36.78 31.77
N LYS A 605 -6.08 -37.69 31.78
CA LYS A 605 -6.06 -38.96 32.54
C LYS A 605 -6.31 -40.18 31.68
N ASP A 606 -6.81 -39.97 30.47
CA ASP A 606 -7.06 -41.03 29.51
C ASP A 606 -5.74 -41.60 28.95
N THR A 607 -5.66 -42.92 28.85
CA THR A 607 -4.43 -43.63 28.46
C THR A 607 -3.98 -43.30 27.03
N GLU A 608 -4.92 -43.09 26.11
CA GLU A 608 -4.62 -42.75 24.72
C GLU A 608 -4.11 -41.30 24.61
N CYS A 609 -4.77 -40.37 25.31
CA CYS A 609 -4.34 -38.97 25.36
C CYS A 609 -2.98 -38.79 26.08
N LEU A 610 -2.69 -39.59 27.12
CA LEU A 610 -1.38 -39.62 27.77
C LEU A 610 -0.28 -40.13 26.82
N ALA A 611 -0.58 -41.14 26.00
CA ALA A 611 0.34 -41.61 24.97
C ALA A 611 0.61 -40.51 23.92
N ARG A 612 -0.43 -39.83 23.42
CA ARG A 612 -0.30 -38.69 22.49
C ARG A 612 0.54 -37.55 23.08
N LEU A 613 0.29 -37.19 24.34
CA LEU A 613 1.06 -36.16 25.04
C LEU A 613 2.55 -36.54 25.16
N THR A 614 2.84 -37.81 25.46
CA THR A 614 4.21 -38.32 25.54
C THR A 614 4.92 -38.24 24.19
N VAL A 615 4.23 -38.57 23.09
CA VAL A 615 4.76 -38.42 21.72
C VAL A 615 5.04 -36.96 21.39
N LEU A 616 4.09 -36.06 21.69
CA LEU A 616 4.24 -34.62 21.46
C LEU A 616 5.44 -34.03 22.21
N LEU A 617 5.58 -34.36 23.50
CA LEU A 617 6.74 -33.97 24.31
C LEU A 617 8.06 -34.54 23.73
N GLY A 618 8.04 -35.77 23.23
CA GLY A 618 9.17 -36.38 22.53
C GLY A 618 9.58 -35.62 21.27
N ASN A 619 8.61 -35.14 20.49
CA ASN A 619 8.89 -34.31 19.31
C ASN A 619 9.46 -32.95 19.69
N TRP A 620 8.90 -32.30 20.72
CA TRP A 620 9.40 -31.01 21.20
C TRP A 620 10.79 -31.07 21.84
N SER A 621 11.17 -32.19 22.48
CA SER A 621 12.54 -32.41 22.99
C SER A 621 13.62 -32.51 21.89
N LYS A 622 13.22 -32.68 20.63
CA LYS A 622 14.14 -32.81 19.48
C LYS A 622 14.23 -31.52 18.64
N LEU A 623 13.53 -30.46 19.03
CA LEU A 623 13.54 -29.19 18.30
C LEU A 623 14.93 -28.53 18.34
N THR A 624 15.38 -28.02 17.19
CA THR A 624 16.64 -27.25 17.06
C THR A 624 16.41 -25.74 17.04
N THR A 625 15.18 -25.30 16.79
CA THR A 625 14.80 -23.89 16.58
C THR A 625 14.38 -23.17 17.87
N ASN A 626 13.85 -23.89 18.87
CA ASN A 626 13.38 -23.31 20.13
C ASN A 626 13.97 -24.04 21.34
N THR A 627 15.08 -23.52 21.86
CA THR A 627 15.85 -24.13 22.96
C THR A 627 15.06 -24.14 24.28
N SER A 628 14.22 -23.14 24.52
CA SER A 628 13.44 -23.02 25.77
C SER A 628 12.39 -24.12 25.90
N LEU A 629 11.62 -24.35 24.82
CA LEU A 629 10.61 -25.41 24.76
C LEU A 629 11.25 -26.80 24.79
N LYS A 630 12.40 -26.97 24.13
CA LYS A 630 13.18 -28.20 24.14
C LYS A 630 13.57 -28.62 25.56
N VAL A 631 14.22 -27.72 26.32
CA VAL A 631 14.68 -28.00 27.70
C VAL A 631 13.49 -28.32 28.62
N ALA A 632 12.38 -27.60 28.46
CA ALA A 632 11.17 -27.84 29.23
C ALA A 632 10.53 -29.21 28.90
N ALA A 633 10.49 -29.59 27.62
CA ALA A 633 9.98 -30.89 27.18
C ALA A 633 10.85 -32.06 27.67
N GLU A 634 12.18 -31.92 27.64
CA GLU A 634 13.12 -32.90 28.21
C GLU A 634 12.91 -33.10 29.71
N ALA A 635 12.68 -32.02 30.46
CA ALA A 635 12.37 -32.08 31.88
C ALA A 635 11.01 -32.74 32.16
N ALA A 636 9.99 -32.42 31.36
CA ALA A 636 8.65 -33.00 31.47
C ALA A 636 8.66 -34.52 31.18
N LEU A 637 9.42 -34.96 30.17
CA LEU A 637 9.59 -36.39 29.85
C LEU A 637 10.26 -37.19 30.97
N LYS A 638 11.24 -36.60 31.66
CA LYS A 638 11.88 -37.23 32.84
C LYS A 638 10.88 -37.44 33.97
N ASN A 639 9.98 -36.48 34.20
CA ASN A 639 8.95 -36.59 35.22
C ASN A 639 7.83 -37.58 34.84
N HIS A 640 7.52 -37.76 33.56
CA HIS A 640 6.55 -38.78 33.09
C HIS A 640 7.11 -40.21 33.11
N LYS A 641 8.41 -40.41 32.87
CA LYS A 641 9.04 -41.74 32.94
C LYS A 641 9.24 -42.26 34.38
N GLY A 642 9.03 -41.44 35.40
CA GLY A 642 9.14 -41.82 36.81
C GLY A 642 7.84 -42.31 37.47
N ILE A 643 6.75 -42.49 36.71
CA ILE A 643 5.43 -42.90 37.21
C ILE A 643 4.98 -44.25 36.60
N HIS A 644 5.93 -45.11 36.19
CA HIS A 644 5.66 -46.48 35.79
C HIS A 644 6.20 -47.49 36.80
#